data_AF-A0A9P0M2L0-F1
#
_entry.id   AF-A0A9P0M2L0-F1
#
_cell.length_a   1.000
_cell.length_b   1.000
_cell.length_c   1.000
_cell.angle_alpha   90.00
_cell.angle_beta   90.00
_cell.angle_gamma   90.00
#
_symmetry.space_group_name_H-M   'P 1'
#
loop_
_entity.id
_entity.type
_entity.pdbx_description
1 polymer ?
#
loop_
_entity_poly.entity_id
_entity_poly.type
_entity_poly.pdbx_seq_one_letter_code
_entity_poly.pdbx_strand_id
1 'polypeptide(L)'
;MIGQGMQVAKLGIMFPVYCTVYMMSPTSPMGEFMKKPFVKFICHSSSYAFFLMLLGAASQRIEILALEWFGTDWVQDMVKEWKRKERGALFGIAECGVILYVISLIWGELRSLWCDGLEEYISDLWNIVDLITNMFYVLWLTLRMVSFYVCWRDERAGKRTWYPREEWDSFEPMLLSEGAFAAGMIFSFLKLVHIFSVNPHLGPLQISLGRMIIDIVKFFFIYTLVLFAFGCGLNQLLWYYAELEKNKCYHLPSGLPDFDNNDKACGIWRRYANLFETSQSLFWASFGLVDLMCFELTGIKGFTRFWALLMFGSYSVINIIVLLNMLIAMMSNSYQIISERSDTEWKFARSRLWVNYFDEGDTLPPPFNIVPTPKFMLKPCRKNIKGTRSFKVKSREKARERYEHVMKLLVRRYVTAEQRKRDDFGITEDDVMEIRQDISSLRFELIDILRKNGMKAPEISFQDVQVTGKKAKVMERRLAKDFHIGIVETLVSELTEKPTDSKSIFGQIAKVIGKRTTLKKNKKDWNALVRKNTVATNPIGSAQEFENQQVKRQSLRRHILSNVKQPNKLDDEKLVEYNPNLSEIPRTARVAYAKFMTKKIEGEYTSGAKERKQSGVSFHDSYLDHDAIVLTLHYQYG
;
A
#
# COMPACT_ATOMS: atom_id res chain seq x y z
N MET A 1 -6.09 -25.32 10.88
CA MET A 1 -6.72 -24.61 9.73
C MET A 1 -8.22 -24.87 9.62
N ILE A 2 -8.69 -26.14 9.65
CA ILE A 2 -10.13 -26.47 9.51
C ILE A 2 -11.02 -25.76 10.55
N GLY A 3 -10.61 -25.74 11.83
CA GLY A 3 -11.38 -25.06 12.88
C GLY A 3 -11.49 -23.54 12.70
N GLN A 4 -10.44 -22.88 12.21
CA GLN A 4 -10.47 -21.45 11.90
C GLN A 4 -11.36 -21.16 10.68
N GLY A 5 -11.28 -22.02 9.65
CA GLY A 5 -12.16 -21.94 8.49
C GLY A 5 -13.64 -22.06 8.86
N MET A 6 -13.99 -22.99 9.75
CA MET A 6 -15.36 -23.17 10.22
C MET A 6 -15.87 -21.97 11.03
N GLN A 7 -15.01 -21.33 11.84
CA GLN A 7 -15.36 -20.10 12.55
C GLN A 7 -15.59 -18.92 11.60
N VAL A 8 -14.76 -18.77 10.56
CA VAL A 8 -14.93 -17.74 9.52
C VAL A 8 -16.19 -18.00 8.71
N ALA A 9 -16.47 -19.25 8.34
CA ALA A 9 -17.70 -19.62 7.64
C ALA A 9 -18.95 -19.32 8.48
N LYS A 10 -18.93 -19.66 9.79
CA LYS A 10 -20.01 -19.31 10.72
C LYS A 10 -20.21 -17.79 10.81
N LEU A 11 -19.12 -17.03 10.89
CA LEU A 11 -19.17 -15.57 10.92
C LEU A 11 -19.78 -15.02 9.61
N GLY A 12 -19.35 -15.58 8.47
CA GLY A 12 -19.86 -15.22 7.16
C GLY A 12 -21.34 -15.49 7.03
N ILE A 13 -21.83 -16.69 7.35
CA ILE A 13 -23.27 -17.03 7.27
C ILE A 13 -24.12 -16.12 8.17
N MET A 14 -23.62 -15.74 9.35
CA MET A 14 -24.33 -14.85 10.26
C MET A 14 -24.20 -13.35 9.93
N PHE A 15 -23.61 -12.97 8.77
CA PHE A 15 -23.44 -11.57 8.40
C PHE A 15 -24.72 -10.72 8.47
N PRO A 16 -25.93 -11.20 8.06
CA PRO A 16 -27.13 -10.37 8.09
C PRO A 16 -27.56 -10.05 9.53
N VAL A 17 -27.35 -11.01 10.46
CA VAL A 17 -27.63 -10.84 11.89
C VAL A 17 -26.71 -9.79 12.50
N TYR A 18 -25.41 -9.83 12.20
CA TYR A 18 -24.47 -8.82 12.68
C TYR A 18 -24.78 -7.41 12.15
N CYS A 19 -25.16 -7.30 10.87
CA CYS A 19 -25.51 -6.02 10.26
C CYS A 19 -26.78 -5.41 10.87
N THR A 20 -27.83 -6.21 11.02
CA THR A 20 -29.10 -5.78 11.62
C THR A 20 -28.94 -5.37 13.09
N VAL A 21 -28.19 -6.14 13.88
CA VAL A 21 -27.88 -5.79 15.28
C VAL A 21 -27.05 -4.50 15.36
N TYR A 22 -26.08 -4.30 14.46
CA TYR A 22 -25.31 -3.06 14.41
C TYR A 22 -26.18 -1.83 14.05
N MET A 23 -27.15 -2.00 13.16
CA MET A 23 -28.10 -0.93 12.79
C MET A 23 -29.03 -0.56 13.96
N MET A 24 -29.55 -1.54 14.69
CA MET A 24 -30.47 -1.33 15.80
C MET A 24 -29.77 -0.86 17.08
N SER A 25 -28.65 -1.50 17.45
CA SER A 25 -27.92 -1.24 18.69
C SER A 25 -26.40 -1.34 18.47
N PRO A 26 -25.74 -0.25 18.05
CA PRO A 26 -24.30 -0.23 17.74
C PRO A 26 -23.39 -0.23 18.98
N THR A 27 -23.95 -0.16 20.19
CA THR A 27 -23.25 -0.28 21.48
C THR A 27 -23.40 -1.66 22.11
N SER A 28 -24.14 -2.57 21.47
CA SER A 28 -24.22 -3.98 21.89
C SER A 28 -22.87 -4.70 21.71
N PRO A 29 -22.60 -5.80 22.44
CA PRO A 29 -21.35 -6.54 22.29
C PRO A 29 -21.14 -7.07 20.86
N MET A 30 -22.21 -7.45 20.16
CA MET A 30 -22.17 -7.84 18.74
C MET A 30 -21.89 -6.63 17.83
N GLY A 31 -22.46 -5.46 18.14
CA GLY A 31 -22.18 -4.22 17.42
C GLY A 31 -20.74 -3.75 17.58
N GLU A 32 -20.15 -3.88 18.77
CA GLU A 32 -18.73 -3.61 18.99
C GLU A 32 -17.81 -4.63 18.32
N PHE A 33 -18.24 -5.90 18.26
CA PHE A 33 -17.53 -6.92 17.50
C PHE A 33 -17.48 -6.60 16.00
N MET A 34 -18.58 -6.10 15.42
CA MET A 34 -18.65 -5.66 14.02
C MET A 34 -17.74 -4.45 13.70
N LYS A 35 -17.40 -3.61 14.70
CA LYS A 35 -16.44 -2.51 14.50
C LYS A 35 -15.01 -3.02 14.25
N LYS A 36 -14.70 -4.28 14.55
CA LYS A 36 -13.38 -4.85 14.29
C LYS A 36 -13.14 -4.96 12.77
N PRO A 37 -12.02 -4.43 12.25
CA PRO A 37 -11.73 -4.37 10.80
C PRO A 37 -11.79 -5.73 10.08
N PHE A 38 -11.27 -6.77 10.73
CA PHE A 38 -11.33 -8.14 10.21
C PHE A 38 -12.78 -8.64 10.06
N VAL A 39 -13.65 -8.31 11.01
CA VAL A 39 -15.06 -8.70 10.97
C VAL A 39 -15.79 -7.93 9.87
N LYS A 40 -15.53 -6.61 9.74
CA LYS A 40 -16.06 -5.82 8.62
C LYS A 40 -15.68 -6.43 7.27
N PHE A 41 -14.41 -6.77 7.08
CA PHE A 41 -13.92 -7.40 5.84
C PHE A 41 -14.66 -8.71 5.52
N ILE A 42 -14.84 -9.59 6.51
CA ILE A 42 -15.56 -10.86 6.32
C ILE A 42 -17.03 -10.62 5.99
N CYS A 43 -17.70 -9.69 6.68
CA CYS A 43 -19.09 -9.38 6.40
C CYS A 43 -19.29 -8.75 5.01
N HIS A 44 -18.42 -7.82 4.60
CA HIS A 44 -18.41 -7.29 3.23
C HIS A 44 -18.17 -8.37 2.18
N SER A 45 -17.18 -9.24 2.40
CA SER A 45 -16.88 -10.36 1.50
C SER A 45 -18.02 -11.37 1.42
N SER A 46 -18.66 -11.68 2.55
CA SER A 46 -19.79 -12.62 2.62
C SER A 46 -21.04 -12.05 1.96
N SER A 47 -21.31 -10.76 2.14
CA SER A 47 -22.40 -10.07 1.45
C SER A 47 -22.19 -10.03 -0.05
N TYR A 48 -20.96 -9.80 -0.50
CA TYR A 48 -20.62 -9.87 -1.92
C TYR A 48 -20.76 -11.30 -2.49
N ALA A 49 -20.34 -12.32 -1.74
CA ALA A 49 -20.55 -13.71 -2.14
C ALA A 49 -22.04 -14.06 -2.24
N PHE A 50 -22.87 -13.54 -1.33
CA PHE A 50 -24.32 -13.68 -1.40
C PHE A 50 -24.92 -12.96 -2.62
N PHE A 51 -24.40 -11.78 -2.98
CA PHE A 51 -24.77 -11.09 -4.22
C PHE A 51 -24.46 -11.94 -5.47
N LEU A 52 -23.28 -12.56 -5.55
CA LEU A 52 -22.93 -13.45 -6.65
C LEU A 52 -23.81 -14.70 -6.71
N MET A 53 -24.18 -15.25 -5.55
CA MET A 53 -25.14 -16.36 -5.46
C MET A 53 -26.53 -15.92 -5.97
N LEU A 54 -26.99 -14.72 -5.64
CA LEU A 54 -28.23 -14.15 -6.17
C LEU A 54 -28.16 -13.94 -7.69
N LEU A 55 -27.04 -13.47 -8.24
CA LEU A 55 -26.84 -13.37 -9.69
C LEU A 55 -26.92 -14.75 -10.36
N GLY A 56 -26.30 -15.77 -9.77
CA GLY A 56 -26.41 -17.16 -10.24
C GLY A 56 -27.85 -17.69 -10.18
N ALA A 57 -28.59 -17.34 -9.12
CA ALA A 57 -29.99 -17.69 -8.99
C ALA A 57 -30.89 -16.99 -10.03
N ALA A 58 -30.60 -15.71 -10.31
CA ALA A 58 -31.31 -14.91 -11.31
C ALA A 58 -31.03 -15.43 -12.73
N SER A 59 -29.79 -15.80 -13.06
CA SER A 59 -29.44 -16.34 -14.38
C SER A 59 -30.08 -17.71 -14.65
N GLN A 60 -30.24 -18.54 -13.61
CA GLN A 60 -30.97 -19.80 -13.68
C GLN A 60 -32.49 -19.66 -13.63
N ARG A 61 -33.02 -18.43 -13.44
CA ARG A 61 -34.46 -18.15 -13.25
C ARG A 61 -35.09 -19.09 -12.20
N ILE A 62 -34.41 -19.28 -11.06
CA ILE A 62 -34.78 -20.27 -10.02
C ILE A 62 -36.24 -20.16 -9.59
N GLU A 63 -36.80 -18.95 -9.56
CA GLU A 63 -38.21 -18.74 -9.20
C GLU A 63 -39.19 -19.43 -10.16
N ILE A 64 -38.94 -19.39 -11.47
CA ILE A 64 -39.78 -20.05 -12.47
C ILE A 64 -39.63 -21.57 -12.33
N LEU A 65 -38.40 -22.05 -12.15
CA LEU A 65 -38.12 -23.47 -11.97
C LEU A 65 -38.74 -24.03 -10.68
N ALA A 66 -38.68 -23.28 -9.58
CA ALA A 66 -39.26 -23.66 -8.31
C ALA A 66 -40.80 -23.69 -8.38
N LEU A 67 -41.42 -22.71 -9.04
CA LEU A 67 -42.87 -22.70 -9.28
C LEU A 67 -43.31 -23.83 -10.22
N GLU A 68 -42.48 -24.21 -11.19
CA GLU A 68 -42.76 -25.33 -12.09
C GLU A 68 -42.68 -26.68 -11.37
N TRP A 69 -41.71 -26.85 -10.45
CA TRP A 69 -41.51 -28.11 -9.73
C TRP A 69 -42.45 -28.31 -8.53
N PHE A 70 -42.76 -27.24 -7.79
CA PHE A 70 -43.57 -27.29 -6.56
C PHE A 70 -44.97 -26.69 -6.70
N GLY A 71 -45.32 -26.13 -7.87
CA GLY A 71 -46.60 -25.46 -8.10
C GLY A 71 -47.77 -26.43 -8.29
N THR A 72 -48.96 -26.00 -7.86
CA THR A 72 -50.24 -26.62 -8.21
C THR A 72 -50.60 -26.33 -9.68
N ASP A 73 -51.56 -27.08 -10.26
CA ASP A 73 -51.95 -26.93 -11.68
C ASP A 73 -52.28 -25.48 -12.07
N TRP A 74 -52.94 -24.73 -11.20
CA TRP A 74 -53.22 -23.29 -11.40
C TRP A 74 -51.94 -22.43 -11.47
N VAL A 75 -50.93 -22.74 -10.66
CA VAL A 75 -49.63 -22.03 -10.67
C VAL A 75 -48.88 -22.33 -11.98
N GLN A 76 -48.98 -23.55 -12.49
CA GLN A 76 -48.35 -23.92 -13.77
C GLN A 76 -48.94 -23.13 -14.94
N ASP A 77 -50.25 -22.93 -14.97
CA ASP A 77 -50.88 -22.11 -16.01
C ASP A 77 -50.51 -20.62 -15.89
N MET A 78 -50.34 -20.11 -14.67
CA MET A 78 -49.81 -18.77 -14.44
C MET A 78 -48.35 -18.64 -14.95
N VAL A 79 -47.51 -19.66 -14.73
CA VAL A 79 -46.13 -19.69 -15.24
C VAL A 79 -46.09 -19.72 -16.77
N LYS A 80 -46.97 -20.48 -17.44
CA LYS A 80 -47.08 -20.47 -18.91
C LYS A 80 -47.45 -19.08 -19.42
N GLU A 81 -48.38 -18.40 -18.76
CA GLU A 81 -48.79 -17.04 -19.13
C GLU A 81 -47.65 -16.02 -18.92
N TRP A 82 -46.85 -16.16 -17.86
CA TRP A 82 -45.64 -15.35 -17.65
C TRP A 82 -44.57 -15.62 -18.71
N LYS A 83 -44.33 -16.88 -19.08
CA LYS A 83 -43.43 -17.25 -20.19
C LYS A 83 -43.91 -16.64 -21.51
N ARG A 84 -45.23 -16.59 -21.74
CA ARG A 84 -45.82 -15.92 -22.93
C ARG A 84 -45.61 -14.41 -22.92
N LYS A 85 -45.61 -13.78 -21.74
CA LYS A 85 -45.42 -12.34 -21.54
C LYS A 85 -43.99 -11.96 -21.16
N GLU A 86 -43.00 -12.75 -21.58
CA GLU A 86 -41.58 -12.45 -21.34
C GLU A 86 -41.15 -11.11 -21.93
N ARG A 87 -41.73 -10.72 -23.07
CA ARG A 87 -41.47 -9.41 -23.68
C ARG A 87 -42.00 -8.31 -22.78
N GLY A 88 -41.09 -7.48 -22.26
CA GLY A 88 -41.43 -6.40 -21.33
C GLY A 88 -41.79 -6.90 -19.93
N ALA A 89 -41.41 -8.13 -19.55
CA ALA A 89 -41.62 -8.63 -18.20
C ALA A 89 -40.93 -7.73 -17.16
N LEU A 90 -41.69 -7.42 -16.10
CA LEU A 90 -41.16 -6.74 -14.92
C LEU A 90 -40.17 -7.65 -14.17
N PHE A 91 -39.49 -7.06 -13.20
CA PHE A 91 -38.44 -7.73 -12.46
C PHE A 91 -38.96 -8.94 -11.67
N GLY A 92 -38.23 -10.05 -11.77
CA GLY A 92 -38.43 -11.24 -10.93
C GLY A 92 -38.15 -10.98 -9.45
N ILE A 93 -38.50 -11.92 -8.57
CA ILE A 93 -38.20 -11.84 -7.13
C ILE A 93 -36.68 -11.89 -6.91
N ALA A 94 -35.99 -12.81 -7.59
CA ALA A 94 -34.53 -12.91 -7.54
C ALA A 94 -33.87 -11.63 -8.11
N GLU A 95 -34.39 -11.13 -9.24
CA GLU A 95 -33.93 -9.87 -9.82
C GLU A 95 -34.15 -8.69 -8.88
N CYS A 96 -35.30 -8.59 -8.19
CA CYS A 96 -35.53 -7.54 -7.19
C CYS A 96 -34.47 -7.55 -6.08
N GLY A 97 -34.05 -8.73 -5.63
CA GLY A 97 -32.93 -8.88 -4.69
C GLY A 97 -31.62 -8.34 -5.28
N VAL A 98 -31.31 -8.68 -6.54
CA VAL A 98 -30.14 -8.16 -7.27
C VAL A 98 -30.21 -6.64 -7.41
N ILE A 99 -31.37 -6.06 -7.75
CA ILE A 99 -31.56 -4.61 -7.90
C ILE A 99 -31.25 -3.87 -6.61
N LEU A 100 -31.74 -4.38 -5.48
CA LEU A 100 -31.45 -3.81 -4.16
C LEU A 100 -29.95 -3.82 -3.87
N TYR A 101 -29.23 -4.87 -4.25
CA TYR A 101 -27.77 -4.90 -4.19
C TYR A 101 -27.11 -3.91 -5.16
N VAL A 102 -27.56 -3.84 -6.42
CA VAL A 102 -27.02 -2.90 -7.41
C VAL A 102 -27.15 -1.46 -6.93
N ILE A 103 -28.31 -1.06 -6.41
CA ILE A 103 -28.51 0.29 -5.85
C ILE A 103 -27.53 0.56 -4.71
N SER A 104 -27.32 -0.43 -3.83
CA SER A 104 -26.38 -0.31 -2.72
C SER A 104 -24.92 -0.22 -3.17
N LEU A 105 -24.54 -0.94 -4.22
CA LEU A 105 -23.19 -0.87 -4.81
C LEU A 105 -22.95 0.50 -5.46
N ILE A 106 -23.91 1.00 -6.24
CA ILE A 106 -23.85 2.33 -6.85
C ILE A 106 -23.72 3.41 -5.77
N TRP A 107 -24.51 3.31 -4.69
CA TRP A 107 -24.42 4.25 -3.57
C TRP A 107 -23.05 4.21 -2.87
N GLY A 108 -22.48 3.02 -2.69
CA GLY A 108 -21.14 2.83 -2.12
C GLY A 108 -20.06 3.48 -2.98
N GLU A 109 -20.06 3.22 -4.29
CA GLU A 109 -19.09 3.79 -5.23
C GLU A 109 -19.21 5.32 -5.34
N LEU A 110 -20.44 5.86 -5.42
CA LEU A 110 -20.66 7.31 -5.43
C LEU A 110 -20.10 7.98 -4.17
N ARG A 111 -20.19 7.33 -3.02
CA ARG A 111 -19.63 7.83 -1.77
C ARG A 111 -18.10 7.78 -1.76
N SER A 112 -17.48 6.69 -2.23
CA SER A 112 -16.03 6.60 -2.35
C SER A 112 -15.49 7.66 -3.31
N LEU A 113 -16.10 7.81 -4.48
CA LEU A 113 -15.74 8.85 -5.46
C LEU A 113 -15.79 10.26 -4.86
N TRP A 114 -16.78 10.54 -4.00
CA TRP A 114 -16.92 11.83 -3.33
C TRP A 114 -15.86 12.06 -2.23
N CYS A 115 -15.54 11.02 -1.46
CA CYS A 115 -14.59 11.12 -0.34
C CYS A 115 -13.13 11.19 -0.81
N ASP A 116 -12.76 10.35 -1.77
CA ASP A 116 -11.37 10.16 -2.21
C ASP A 116 -11.00 11.17 -3.31
N GLY A 117 -11.98 11.61 -4.10
CA GLY A 117 -11.78 12.48 -5.26
C GLY A 117 -11.46 11.71 -6.54
N LEU A 118 -11.72 12.34 -7.69
CA LEU A 118 -11.69 11.68 -9.01
C LEU A 118 -10.31 11.14 -9.41
N GLU A 119 -9.24 11.90 -9.14
CA GLU A 119 -7.89 11.54 -9.57
C GLU A 119 -7.36 10.32 -8.81
N GLU A 120 -7.51 10.30 -7.49
CA GLU A 120 -7.10 9.15 -6.68
C GLU A 120 -7.98 7.93 -6.97
N TYR A 121 -9.28 8.13 -7.21
CA TYR A 121 -10.21 7.05 -7.56
C TYR A 121 -9.85 6.34 -8.86
N ILE A 122 -9.58 7.08 -9.96
CA ILE A 122 -9.25 6.51 -11.28
C ILE A 122 -7.86 5.84 -11.29
N SER A 123 -6.97 6.21 -10.36
CA SER A 123 -5.64 5.60 -10.27
C SER A 123 -5.67 4.10 -9.92
N ASP A 124 -6.76 3.62 -9.31
CA ASP A 124 -6.95 2.20 -9.02
C ASP A 124 -7.72 1.50 -10.14
N LEU A 125 -7.10 0.49 -10.75
CA LEU A 125 -7.70 -0.32 -11.81
C LEU A 125 -8.98 -1.04 -11.35
N TRP A 126 -9.08 -1.40 -10.07
CA TRP A 126 -10.27 -2.08 -9.55
C TRP A 126 -11.47 -1.15 -9.45
N ASN A 127 -11.25 0.12 -9.09
CA ASN A 127 -12.30 1.15 -9.10
C ASN A 127 -12.84 1.36 -10.52
N ILE A 128 -12.00 1.28 -11.55
CA ILE A 128 -12.43 1.32 -12.96
C ILE A 128 -13.33 0.12 -13.30
N VAL A 129 -12.94 -1.09 -12.87
CA VAL A 129 -13.76 -2.31 -13.07
C VAL A 129 -15.11 -2.17 -12.36
N ASP A 130 -15.14 -1.62 -11.15
CA ASP A 130 -16.36 -1.38 -10.39
C ASP A 130 -17.27 -0.34 -11.05
N LEU A 131 -16.69 0.74 -11.58
CA LEU A 131 -17.42 1.73 -12.37
C LEU A 131 -18.04 1.12 -13.63
N ILE A 132 -17.29 0.32 -14.39
CA ILE A 132 -17.78 -0.38 -15.60
C ILE A 132 -18.92 -1.34 -15.25
N THR A 133 -18.76 -2.09 -14.16
CA THR A 133 -19.79 -3.03 -13.67
C THR A 133 -21.10 -2.30 -13.36
N ASN A 134 -21.01 -1.20 -12.62
CA ASN A 134 -22.18 -0.37 -12.30
C ASN A 134 -22.82 0.25 -13.55
N MET A 135 -22.02 0.66 -14.54
CA MET A 135 -22.54 1.16 -15.82
C MET A 135 -23.37 0.10 -16.55
N PHE A 136 -22.90 -1.16 -16.61
CA PHE A 136 -23.68 -2.26 -17.20
C PHE A 136 -24.98 -2.53 -16.44
N TYR A 137 -24.97 -2.45 -15.11
CA TYR A 137 -26.21 -2.62 -14.33
C TYR A 137 -27.20 -1.47 -14.52
N VAL A 138 -26.73 -0.22 -14.60
CA VAL A 138 -27.60 0.92 -14.94
C VAL A 138 -28.17 0.76 -16.35
N LEU A 139 -27.36 0.33 -17.31
CA LEU A 139 -27.81 0.05 -18.68
C LEU A 139 -28.88 -1.05 -18.71
N TRP A 140 -28.68 -2.14 -17.96
CA TRP A 140 -29.67 -3.20 -17.81
C TRP A 140 -31.01 -2.69 -17.25
N LEU A 141 -30.97 -1.95 -16.13
CA LEU A 141 -32.17 -1.40 -15.51
C LEU A 141 -32.93 -0.46 -16.43
N THR A 142 -32.20 0.47 -17.07
CA THR A 142 -32.80 1.45 -17.98
C THR A 142 -33.43 0.77 -19.20
N LEU A 143 -32.74 -0.17 -19.83
CA LEU A 143 -33.27 -0.92 -20.97
C LEU A 143 -34.47 -1.82 -20.60
N ARG A 144 -34.48 -2.42 -19.40
CA ARG A 144 -35.65 -3.15 -18.89
C ARG A 144 -36.86 -2.23 -18.73
N MET A 145 -36.67 -1.04 -18.14
CA MET A 145 -37.75 -0.06 -18.00
C MET A 145 -38.25 0.45 -19.36
N VAL A 146 -37.35 0.64 -20.33
CA VAL A 146 -37.71 1.00 -21.71
C VAL A 146 -38.50 -0.12 -22.38
N SER A 147 -38.07 -1.37 -22.24
CA SER A 147 -38.78 -2.55 -22.77
C SER A 147 -40.20 -2.65 -22.21
N PHE A 148 -40.36 -2.48 -20.90
CA PHE A 148 -41.68 -2.44 -20.24
C PHE A 148 -42.55 -1.29 -20.78
N TYR A 149 -41.98 -0.09 -20.91
CA TYR A 149 -42.70 1.08 -21.42
C TYR A 149 -43.16 0.90 -22.88
N VAL A 150 -42.30 0.34 -23.73
CA VAL A 150 -42.64 0.06 -25.14
C VAL A 150 -43.77 -0.96 -25.23
N CYS A 151 -43.71 -2.05 -24.47
CA CYS A 151 -44.76 -3.06 -24.44
C CYS A 151 -46.09 -2.49 -23.93
N TRP A 152 -46.05 -1.71 -22.85
CA TRP A 152 -47.24 -1.04 -22.31
C TRP A 152 -47.87 -0.06 -23.31
N ARG A 153 -47.04 0.70 -24.04
CA ARG A 153 -47.50 1.63 -25.08
C ARG A 153 -48.15 0.88 -26.24
N ASP A 154 -47.55 -0.22 -26.69
CA ASP A 154 -48.03 -0.99 -27.83
C ASP A 154 -49.32 -1.76 -27.51
N GLU A 155 -49.47 -2.23 -26.26
CA GLU A 155 -50.73 -2.81 -25.76
C GLU A 155 -51.85 -1.76 -25.76
N ARG A 156 -51.59 -0.54 -25.29
CA ARG A 156 -52.56 0.57 -25.35
C ARG A 156 -52.94 0.96 -26.78
N ALA A 157 -52.04 0.78 -27.73
CA ALA A 157 -52.30 1.02 -29.15
C ALA A 157 -53.02 -0.15 -29.85
N GLY A 158 -53.36 -1.23 -29.13
CA GLY A 158 -54.03 -2.40 -29.69
C GLY A 158 -53.16 -3.25 -30.60
N LYS A 159 -51.82 -3.11 -30.54
CA LYS A 159 -50.88 -3.91 -31.33
C LYS A 159 -50.64 -5.27 -30.67
N ARG A 160 -50.34 -6.30 -31.49
CA ARG A 160 -49.88 -7.60 -30.99
C ARG A 160 -48.53 -7.44 -30.29
N THR A 161 -48.56 -7.42 -28.96
CA THR A 161 -47.38 -7.15 -28.13
C THR A 161 -46.64 -8.44 -27.79
N TRP A 162 -47.36 -9.55 -27.59
CA TRP A 162 -46.81 -10.84 -27.16
C TRP A 162 -46.75 -11.82 -28.33
N TYR A 163 -45.53 -12.16 -28.73
CA TYR A 163 -45.21 -13.15 -29.75
C TYR A 163 -43.87 -13.84 -29.39
N PRO A 164 -43.59 -15.02 -29.99
CA PRO A 164 -42.41 -15.84 -29.65
C PRO A 164 -41.09 -15.09 -29.80
N ARG A 165 -40.09 -15.50 -29.03
CA ARG A 165 -38.79 -14.83 -28.97
C ARG A 165 -38.05 -14.85 -30.30
N GLU A 166 -38.25 -15.86 -31.14
CA GLU A 166 -37.59 -15.94 -32.45
C GLU A 166 -38.03 -14.82 -33.41
N GLU A 167 -39.21 -14.25 -33.20
CA GLU A 167 -39.76 -13.18 -34.03
C GLU A 167 -39.41 -11.77 -33.50
N TRP A 168 -38.67 -11.68 -32.39
CA TRP A 168 -38.26 -10.38 -31.83
C TRP A 168 -37.27 -9.67 -32.76
N ASP A 169 -37.33 -8.34 -32.79
CA ASP A 169 -36.36 -7.57 -33.55
C ASP A 169 -34.96 -7.72 -32.95
N SER A 170 -33.93 -7.68 -33.80
CA SER A 170 -32.54 -7.90 -33.37
C SER A 170 -32.05 -6.87 -32.34
N PHE A 171 -32.62 -5.67 -32.36
CA PHE A 171 -32.29 -4.58 -31.45
C PHE A 171 -33.40 -4.29 -30.43
N GLU A 172 -34.27 -5.28 -30.17
CA GLU A 172 -35.30 -5.15 -29.14
C GLU A 172 -34.65 -4.83 -27.77
N PRO A 173 -35.10 -3.79 -27.04
CA PRO A 173 -34.48 -3.35 -25.78
C PRO A 173 -34.34 -4.46 -24.74
N MET A 174 -35.25 -5.45 -24.75
CA MET A 174 -35.18 -6.62 -23.88
C MET A 174 -33.91 -7.45 -24.10
N LEU A 175 -33.58 -7.78 -25.36
CA LEU A 175 -32.40 -8.58 -25.69
C LEU A 175 -31.11 -7.84 -25.33
N LEU A 176 -31.07 -6.54 -25.61
CA LEU A 176 -29.93 -5.70 -25.23
C LEU A 176 -29.76 -5.62 -23.71
N SER A 177 -30.87 -5.58 -22.96
CA SER A 177 -30.85 -5.58 -21.49
C SER A 177 -30.27 -6.89 -20.93
N GLU A 178 -30.61 -8.03 -21.52
CA GLU A 178 -30.09 -9.34 -21.10
C GLU A 178 -28.58 -9.44 -21.40
N GLY A 179 -28.13 -8.91 -22.54
CA GLY A 179 -26.71 -8.80 -22.87
C GLY A 179 -25.95 -7.93 -21.87
N ALA A 180 -26.49 -6.76 -21.51
CA ALA A 180 -25.91 -5.88 -20.50
C ALA A 180 -25.87 -6.53 -19.11
N PHE A 181 -26.92 -7.27 -18.73
CA PHE A 181 -26.96 -8.03 -17.48
C PHE A 181 -25.90 -9.12 -17.43
N ALA A 182 -25.72 -9.88 -18.52
CA ALA A 182 -24.70 -10.91 -18.64
C ALA A 182 -23.28 -10.32 -18.54
N ALA A 183 -23.03 -9.18 -19.21
CA ALA A 183 -21.75 -8.47 -19.10
C ALA A 183 -21.49 -8.00 -17.65
N GLY A 184 -22.48 -7.36 -17.01
CA GLY A 184 -22.38 -6.94 -15.61
C GLY A 184 -22.14 -8.11 -14.64
N MET A 185 -22.75 -9.26 -14.91
CA MET A 185 -22.52 -10.50 -14.15
C MET A 185 -21.06 -10.96 -14.26
N ILE A 186 -20.48 -10.99 -15.47
CA ILE A 186 -19.08 -11.39 -15.68
C ILE A 186 -18.13 -10.51 -14.86
N PHE A 187 -18.26 -9.18 -14.98
CA PHE A 187 -17.39 -8.26 -14.23
C PHE A 187 -17.58 -8.39 -12.71
N SER A 188 -18.81 -8.64 -12.25
CA SER A 188 -19.07 -8.92 -10.83
C SER A 188 -18.34 -10.18 -10.35
N PHE A 189 -18.33 -11.26 -11.14
CA PHE A 189 -17.54 -12.44 -10.78
C PHE A 189 -16.03 -12.19 -10.82
N LEU A 190 -15.53 -11.37 -11.76
CA LEU A 190 -14.10 -11.01 -11.85
C LEU A 190 -13.61 -10.27 -10.60
N LYS A 191 -14.48 -9.51 -9.91
CA LYS A 191 -14.13 -8.83 -8.65
C LYS A 191 -13.69 -9.79 -7.53
N LEU A 192 -14.05 -11.08 -7.59
CA LEU A 192 -13.54 -12.08 -6.64
C LEU A 192 -12.01 -12.19 -6.64
N VAL A 193 -11.37 -11.93 -7.78
CA VAL A 193 -9.90 -11.91 -7.91
C VAL A 193 -9.29 -10.90 -6.93
N HIS A 194 -9.91 -9.73 -6.78
CA HIS A 194 -9.47 -8.70 -5.84
C HIS A 194 -9.61 -9.18 -4.38
N ILE A 195 -10.69 -9.88 -4.01
CA ILE A 195 -10.89 -10.40 -2.65
C ILE A 195 -9.88 -11.50 -2.33
N PHE A 196 -9.57 -12.38 -3.28
CA PHE A 196 -8.58 -13.45 -3.11
C PHE A 196 -7.15 -12.94 -2.94
N SER A 197 -6.87 -11.67 -3.26
CA SER A 197 -5.55 -11.04 -3.03
C SER A 197 -5.15 -10.99 -1.55
N VAL A 198 -6.11 -11.12 -0.62
CA VAL A 198 -5.85 -11.17 0.83
C VAL A 198 -5.13 -12.46 1.23
N ASN A 199 -5.27 -13.53 0.45
CA ASN A 199 -4.63 -14.81 0.73
C ASN A 199 -3.10 -14.69 0.55
N PRO A 200 -2.29 -15.16 1.53
CA PRO A 200 -0.83 -15.16 1.44
C PRO A 200 -0.23 -15.85 0.21
N HIS A 201 -0.92 -16.84 -0.35
CA HIS A 201 -0.43 -17.59 -1.50
C HIS A 201 -0.90 -17.00 -2.83
N LEU A 202 -2.16 -16.57 -2.92
CA LEU A 202 -2.74 -16.04 -4.16
C LEU A 202 -2.46 -14.55 -4.38
N GLY A 203 -2.22 -13.79 -3.30
CA GLY A 203 -1.97 -12.35 -3.35
C GLY A 203 -0.75 -11.95 -4.17
N PRO A 204 0.46 -12.46 -3.88
CA PRO A 204 1.65 -12.14 -4.68
C PRO A 204 1.50 -12.51 -6.16
N LEU A 205 0.79 -13.61 -6.47
CA LEU A 205 0.49 -14.05 -7.83
C LEU A 205 -0.47 -13.10 -8.56
N GLN A 206 -1.50 -12.63 -7.85
CA GLN A 206 -2.47 -11.68 -8.41
C GLN A 206 -1.84 -10.30 -8.68
N ILE A 207 -0.99 -9.82 -7.77
CA ILE A 207 -0.27 -8.55 -7.94
C ILE A 207 0.72 -8.64 -9.12
N SER A 208 1.47 -9.74 -9.25
CA SER A 208 2.38 -9.91 -10.38
C SER A 208 1.64 -9.97 -11.71
N LEU A 209 0.49 -10.66 -11.78
CA LEU A 209 -0.39 -10.67 -12.95
C LEU A 209 -0.84 -9.25 -13.32
N GLY A 210 -1.32 -8.46 -12.34
CA GLY A 210 -1.77 -7.09 -12.57
C GLY A 210 -0.68 -6.17 -13.15
N ARG A 211 0.58 -6.35 -12.73
CA ARG A 211 1.72 -5.59 -13.26
C ARG A 211 2.11 -6.02 -14.68
N MET A 212 2.04 -7.32 -14.98
CA MET A 212 2.33 -7.86 -16.31
C MET A 212 1.31 -7.42 -17.37
N ILE A 213 0.09 -7.05 -17.00
CA ILE A 213 -0.93 -6.55 -17.94
C ILE A 213 -0.42 -5.37 -18.77
N ILE A 214 0.39 -4.48 -18.21
CA ILE A 214 0.93 -3.33 -18.95
C ILE A 214 1.81 -3.80 -20.11
N ASP A 215 2.60 -4.85 -19.92
CA ASP A 215 3.45 -5.41 -20.98
C ASP A 215 2.63 -6.20 -22.00
N ILE A 216 1.59 -6.91 -21.55
CA ILE A 216 0.62 -7.57 -22.44
C ILE A 216 -0.10 -6.55 -23.32
N VAL A 217 -0.51 -5.41 -22.78
CA VAL A 217 -1.20 -4.35 -23.56
C VAL A 217 -0.26 -3.73 -24.60
N LYS A 218 1.01 -3.47 -24.25
CA LYS A 218 2.02 -3.01 -25.23
C LYS A 218 2.18 -4.00 -26.38
N PHE A 219 2.20 -5.30 -26.06
CA PHE A 219 2.29 -6.35 -27.05
C PHE A 219 1.01 -6.47 -27.90
N PHE A 220 -0.16 -6.36 -27.27
CA PHE A 220 -1.46 -6.41 -27.93
C PHE A 220 -1.61 -5.31 -28.98
N PHE A 221 -0.98 -4.15 -28.78
CA PHE A 221 -0.92 -3.10 -29.80
C PHE A 221 -0.19 -3.56 -31.08
N ILE A 222 0.97 -4.20 -30.94
CA ILE A 222 1.72 -4.78 -32.07
C ILE A 222 0.88 -5.86 -32.77
N TYR A 223 0.25 -6.74 -31.99
CA TYR A 223 -0.66 -7.77 -32.51
C TYR A 223 -1.82 -7.16 -33.32
N THR A 224 -2.47 -6.11 -32.79
CA THR A 224 -3.60 -5.44 -33.46
C THR A 224 -3.17 -4.79 -34.76
N LEU A 225 -1.98 -4.20 -34.84
CA LEU A 225 -1.43 -3.64 -36.08
C LEU A 225 -1.24 -4.73 -37.15
N VAL A 226 -0.68 -5.87 -36.76
CA VAL A 226 -0.51 -7.03 -37.67
C VAL A 226 -1.88 -7.55 -38.11
N LEU A 227 -2.81 -7.76 -37.19
CA LEU A 227 -4.16 -8.24 -37.47
C LEU A 227 -4.90 -7.30 -38.43
N PHE A 228 -4.79 -5.98 -38.23
CA PHE A 228 -5.41 -4.99 -39.10
C PHE A 228 -4.78 -4.94 -40.49
N ALA A 229 -3.44 -5.03 -40.59
CA ALA A 229 -2.73 -5.05 -41.87
C ALA A 229 -3.12 -6.26 -42.73
N PHE A 230 -3.11 -7.46 -42.15
CA PHE A 230 -3.56 -8.68 -42.84
C PHE A 230 -5.07 -8.68 -43.08
N GLY A 231 -5.87 -8.12 -42.17
CA GLY A 231 -7.32 -7.94 -42.35
C GLY A 231 -7.65 -7.08 -43.56
N CYS A 232 -6.96 -5.95 -43.73
CA CYS A 232 -7.10 -5.09 -44.92
C CYS A 232 -6.70 -5.83 -46.19
N GLY A 233 -5.56 -6.54 -46.16
CA GLY A 233 -5.05 -7.29 -47.31
C GLY A 233 -5.99 -8.41 -47.78
N LEU A 234 -6.52 -9.21 -46.86
CA LEU A 234 -7.46 -10.29 -47.18
C LEU A 234 -8.83 -9.77 -47.60
N ASN A 235 -9.35 -8.72 -46.94
CA ASN A 235 -10.60 -8.08 -47.35
C ASN A 235 -10.47 -7.53 -48.78
N GLN A 236 -9.38 -6.84 -49.10
CA GLN A 236 -9.13 -6.32 -50.44
C GLN A 236 -9.02 -7.42 -51.51
N LEU A 237 -8.52 -8.61 -51.15
CA LEU A 237 -8.41 -9.73 -52.08
C LEU A 237 -9.73 -10.50 -52.28
N LEU A 238 -10.54 -10.63 -51.23
CA LEU A 238 -11.69 -11.54 -51.19
C LEU A 238 -13.06 -10.85 -51.20
N TRP A 239 -13.17 -9.54 -51.03
CA TRP A 239 -14.47 -8.83 -50.95
C TRP A 239 -15.40 -9.14 -52.14
N TYR A 240 -14.85 -9.19 -53.36
CA TYR A 240 -15.64 -9.47 -54.57
C TYR A 240 -16.22 -10.88 -54.56
N TYR A 241 -15.43 -11.87 -54.14
CA TYR A 241 -15.87 -13.26 -54.05
C TYR A 241 -16.85 -13.46 -52.89
N ALA A 242 -16.68 -12.72 -51.79
CA ALA A 242 -17.61 -12.71 -50.68
C ALA A 242 -19.00 -12.17 -51.10
N GLU A 243 -19.05 -11.11 -51.91
CA GLU A 243 -20.32 -10.60 -52.45
C GLU A 243 -20.97 -11.62 -53.40
N LEU A 244 -20.17 -12.39 -54.16
CA LEU A 244 -20.70 -13.47 -55.00
C LEU A 244 -21.33 -14.60 -54.17
N GLU A 245 -20.69 -15.01 -53.07
CA GLU A 245 -21.26 -15.97 -52.10
C GLU A 245 -22.52 -15.44 -51.43
N LYS A 246 -22.55 -14.16 -51.07
CA LYS A 246 -23.73 -13.50 -50.51
C LYS A 246 -24.91 -13.55 -51.48
N ASN A 247 -24.67 -13.24 -52.76
CA ASN A 247 -25.71 -13.34 -53.78
C ASN A 247 -26.22 -14.77 -53.98
N LYS A 248 -25.35 -15.78 -53.79
CA LYS A 248 -25.75 -17.19 -53.78
C LYS A 248 -26.54 -17.58 -52.54
N CYS A 249 -26.30 -16.97 -51.38
CA CYS A 249 -27.11 -17.18 -50.20
C CYS A 249 -28.50 -16.54 -50.35
N TYR A 250 -28.57 -15.33 -50.90
CA TYR A 250 -29.80 -14.53 -51.03
C TYR A 250 -30.40 -14.58 -52.45
N HIS A 251 -30.41 -15.76 -53.08
CA HIS A 251 -30.93 -15.89 -54.45
C HIS A 251 -32.46 -16.08 -54.51
N LEU A 252 -33.10 -16.44 -53.40
CA LEU A 252 -34.55 -16.68 -53.39
C LEU A 252 -35.35 -15.39 -53.62
N PRO A 253 -36.49 -15.46 -54.34
CA PRO A 253 -37.38 -14.32 -54.57
C PRO A 253 -37.97 -13.72 -53.28
N SER A 254 -37.99 -14.50 -52.19
CA SER A 254 -38.45 -14.09 -50.86
C SER A 254 -37.44 -13.22 -50.11
N GLY A 255 -36.19 -13.09 -50.60
CA GLY A 255 -35.12 -12.39 -49.91
C GLY A 255 -34.60 -13.10 -48.65
N LEU A 256 -35.05 -14.34 -48.42
CA LEU A 256 -34.58 -15.18 -47.32
C LEU A 256 -33.28 -15.91 -47.70
N PRO A 257 -32.39 -16.18 -46.73
CA PRO A 257 -31.17 -16.95 -46.96
C PRO A 257 -31.48 -18.43 -47.25
N ASP A 258 -30.85 -18.99 -48.27
CA ASP A 258 -30.96 -20.39 -48.69
C ASP A 258 -30.05 -21.32 -47.87
N PHE A 259 -30.35 -21.50 -46.58
CA PHE A 259 -29.57 -22.41 -45.73
C PHE A 259 -29.71 -23.89 -46.15
N ASP A 260 -30.84 -24.28 -46.73
CA ASP A 260 -31.12 -25.69 -47.04
C ASP A 260 -30.27 -26.22 -48.20
N ASN A 261 -30.05 -25.42 -49.25
CA ASN A 261 -29.24 -25.85 -50.41
C ASN A 261 -27.83 -25.27 -50.44
N ASN A 262 -27.61 -24.09 -49.82
CA ASN A 262 -26.37 -23.32 -49.94
C ASN A 262 -25.79 -22.88 -48.57
N ASP A 263 -25.87 -23.74 -47.56
CA ASP A 263 -25.35 -23.50 -46.20
C ASP A 263 -23.91 -22.93 -46.18
N LYS A 264 -23.00 -23.53 -46.97
CA LYS A 264 -21.60 -23.09 -47.05
C LYS A 264 -21.47 -21.63 -47.52
N ALA A 265 -22.25 -21.24 -48.53
CA ALA A 265 -22.24 -19.87 -49.03
C ALA A 265 -22.71 -18.92 -47.95
N CYS A 266 -23.84 -19.24 -47.30
CA CYS A 266 -24.47 -18.47 -46.22
C CYS A 266 -23.59 -18.31 -44.97
N GLY A 267 -22.74 -19.30 -44.66
CA GLY A 267 -21.80 -19.22 -43.53
C GLY A 267 -20.47 -18.52 -43.83
N ILE A 268 -20.00 -18.54 -45.07
CA ILE A 268 -18.65 -18.03 -45.43
C ILE A 268 -18.68 -16.55 -45.83
N TRP A 269 -19.71 -16.10 -46.55
CA TRP A 269 -19.72 -14.75 -47.16
C TRP A 269 -19.45 -13.63 -46.14
N ARG A 270 -19.98 -13.76 -44.91
CA ARG A 270 -19.86 -12.74 -43.86
C ARG A 270 -18.41 -12.49 -43.43
N ARG A 271 -17.57 -13.53 -43.45
CA ARG A 271 -16.20 -13.51 -42.94
C ARG A 271 -15.29 -12.53 -43.68
N TYR A 272 -15.53 -12.31 -44.97
CA TYR A 272 -14.71 -11.44 -45.83
C TYR A 272 -15.51 -10.29 -46.47
N ALA A 273 -16.72 -10.03 -45.97
CA ALA A 273 -17.59 -8.99 -46.51
C ALA A 273 -17.08 -7.58 -46.15
N ASN A 274 -16.58 -7.43 -44.92
CA ASN A 274 -16.12 -6.16 -44.37
C ASN A 274 -14.78 -6.35 -43.64
N LEU A 275 -14.06 -5.24 -43.47
CA LEU A 275 -12.80 -5.23 -42.73
C LEU A 275 -12.97 -5.75 -41.30
N PHE A 276 -14.02 -5.31 -40.59
CA PHE A 276 -14.27 -5.75 -39.21
C PHE A 276 -14.52 -7.26 -39.09
N GLU A 277 -15.35 -7.82 -39.98
CA GLU A 277 -15.64 -9.26 -40.02
C GLU A 277 -14.39 -10.08 -40.43
N THR A 278 -13.57 -9.53 -41.33
CA THR A 278 -12.28 -10.14 -41.72
C THR A 278 -11.30 -10.16 -40.56
N SER A 279 -11.18 -9.04 -39.84
CA SER A 279 -10.38 -8.92 -38.62
C SER A 279 -10.87 -9.88 -37.52
N GLN A 280 -12.18 -10.03 -37.32
CA GLN A 280 -12.76 -11.01 -36.41
C GLN A 280 -12.45 -12.45 -36.84
N SER A 281 -12.54 -12.76 -38.13
CA SER A 281 -12.19 -14.08 -38.67
C SER A 281 -10.70 -14.40 -38.42
N LEU A 282 -9.80 -13.45 -38.66
CA LEU A 282 -8.37 -13.61 -38.38
C LEU A 282 -8.06 -13.74 -36.88
N PHE A 283 -8.82 -13.04 -36.02
CA PHE A 283 -8.73 -13.23 -34.58
C PHE A 283 -9.02 -14.68 -34.20
N TRP A 284 -10.15 -15.24 -34.66
CA TRP A 284 -10.52 -16.63 -34.41
C TRP A 284 -9.57 -17.65 -35.06
N ALA A 285 -8.93 -17.28 -36.18
CA ALA A 285 -7.89 -18.09 -36.79
C ALA A 285 -6.67 -18.27 -35.88
N SER A 286 -6.37 -17.31 -35.00
CA SER A 286 -5.28 -17.42 -34.00
C SER A 286 -5.49 -18.61 -33.05
N PHE A 287 -6.74 -18.99 -32.81
CA PHE A 287 -7.11 -20.15 -31.97
C PHE A 287 -7.32 -21.43 -32.77
N GLY A 288 -7.08 -21.42 -34.09
CA GLY A 288 -7.28 -22.57 -34.95
C GLY A 288 -8.75 -22.88 -35.29
N LEU A 289 -9.68 -21.95 -35.07
CA LEU A 289 -11.11 -22.14 -35.37
C LEU A 289 -11.50 -21.84 -36.83
N VAL A 290 -10.55 -21.38 -37.65
CA VAL A 290 -10.77 -21.08 -39.07
C VAL A 290 -10.06 -22.11 -39.94
N ASP A 291 -10.85 -22.87 -40.67
CA ASP A 291 -10.38 -23.92 -41.56
C ASP A 291 -9.96 -23.40 -42.94
N LEU A 292 -9.08 -24.15 -43.61
CA LEU A 292 -8.63 -23.84 -44.98
C LEU A 292 -9.77 -23.90 -46.01
N MET A 293 -10.86 -24.62 -45.71
CA MET A 293 -12.05 -24.70 -46.55
C MET A 293 -12.75 -23.34 -46.73
N CYS A 294 -12.50 -22.39 -45.82
CA CYS A 294 -13.08 -21.06 -45.88
C CYS A 294 -12.52 -20.20 -47.03
N PHE A 295 -11.43 -20.63 -47.69
CA PHE A 295 -10.83 -19.97 -48.85
C PHE A 295 -11.32 -20.57 -50.19
N GLU A 296 -12.18 -21.57 -50.15
CA GLU A 296 -12.78 -22.19 -51.34
C GLU A 296 -14.04 -21.45 -51.78
N LEU A 297 -13.89 -20.16 -52.14
CA LEU A 297 -15.01 -19.36 -52.61
C LEU A 297 -15.33 -19.65 -54.08
N THR A 298 -16.58 -19.48 -54.45
CA THR A 298 -17.03 -19.75 -55.80
C THR A 298 -16.50 -18.73 -56.79
N GLY A 299 -16.05 -19.22 -57.94
CA GLY A 299 -15.42 -18.39 -58.98
C GLY A 299 -13.98 -17.97 -58.67
N ILE A 300 -13.40 -18.41 -57.54
CA ILE A 300 -11.99 -18.13 -57.23
C ILE A 300 -11.07 -18.87 -58.21
N LYS A 301 -10.14 -18.13 -58.83
CA LYS A 301 -9.13 -18.71 -59.72
C LYS A 301 -7.93 -19.18 -58.89
N GLY A 302 -7.17 -20.12 -59.44
CA GLY A 302 -5.99 -20.68 -58.74
C GLY A 302 -5.00 -19.62 -58.26
N PHE A 303 -4.83 -18.52 -59.00
CA PHE A 303 -3.95 -17.42 -58.62
C PHE A 303 -4.43 -16.65 -57.38
N THR A 304 -5.69 -16.19 -57.36
CA THR A 304 -6.23 -15.44 -56.22
C THR A 304 -6.34 -16.33 -54.98
N ARG A 305 -6.70 -17.60 -55.17
CA ARG A 305 -6.67 -18.62 -54.10
C ARG A 305 -5.28 -18.81 -53.52
N PHE A 306 -4.25 -18.93 -54.37
CA PHE A 306 -2.86 -19.07 -53.91
C PHE A 306 -2.44 -17.90 -53.04
N TRP A 307 -2.72 -16.66 -53.47
CA TRP A 307 -2.40 -15.46 -52.67
C TRP A 307 -3.18 -15.39 -51.37
N ALA A 308 -4.46 -15.77 -51.35
CA ALA A 308 -5.26 -15.80 -50.13
C ALA A 308 -4.68 -16.79 -49.11
N LEU A 309 -4.35 -18.01 -49.56
CA LEU A 309 -3.73 -19.04 -48.73
C LEU A 309 -2.32 -18.63 -48.27
N LEU A 310 -1.54 -17.98 -49.13
CA LEU A 310 -0.20 -17.48 -48.79
C LEU A 310 -0.26 -16.38 -47.72
N MET A 311 -1.16 -15.40 -47.89
CA MET A 311 -1.35 -14.32 -46.91
C MET A 311 -1.85 -14.88 -45.58
N PHE A 312 -2.84 -15.78 -45.60
CA PHE A 312 -3.33 -16.45 -44.40
C PHE A 312 -2.26 -17.31 -43.71
N GLY A 313 -1.50 -18.09 -44.49
CA GLY A 313 -0.41 -18.92 -43.97
C GLY A 313 0.70 -18.07 -43.34
N SER A 314 1.10 -16.97 -44.00
CA SER A 314 2.09 -16.04 -43.47
C SER A 314 1.61 -15.35 -42.18
N TYR A 315 0.33 -14.95 -42.12
CA TYR A 315 -0.30 -14.43 -40.91
C TYR A 315 -0.23 -15.44 -39.77
N SER A 316 -0.61 -16.70 -40.01
CA SER A 316 -0.58 -17.75 -38.99
C SER A 316 0.83 -18.04 -38.47
N VAL A 317 1.84 -18.03 -39.35
CA VAL A 317 3.25 -18.15 -38.93
C VAL A 317 3.69 -16.97 -38.07
N ILE A 318 3.43 -15.74 -38.51
CA ILE A 318 3.79 -14.54 -37.75
C ILE A 318 3.07 -14.51 -36.40
N ASN A 319 1.78 -14.80 -36.39
CA ASN A 319 0.96 -14.70 -35.20
C ASN A 319 1.24 -15.83 -34.19
N ILE A 320 1.13 -17.09 -34.62
CA ILE A 320 1.21 -18.24 -33.71
C ILE A 320 2.67 -18.59 -33.40
N ILE A 321 3.58 -18.52 -34.36
CA ILE A 321 4.96 -18.96 -34.15
C ILE A 321 5.83 -17.81 -33.64
N VAL A 322 5.71 -16.61 -34.22
CA VAL A 322 6.60 -15.49 -33.85
C VAL A 322 6.03 -14.70 -32.67
N LEU A 323 4.84 -14.13 -32.82
CA LEU A 323 4.25 -13.22 -31.84
C LEU A 323 3.94 -13.94 -30.51
N LEU A 324 3.29 -15.10 -30.53
CA LEU A 324 2.98 -15.84 -29.31
C LEU A 324 4.25 -16.21 -28.51
N ASN A 325 5.30 -16.71 -29.18
CA ASN A 325 6.56 -17.06 -28.52
C ASN A 325 7.29 -15.83 -27.97
N MET A 326 7.25 -14.71 -28.69
CA MET A 326 7.81 -13.45 -28.21
C MET A 326 7.05 -12.91 -26.98
N LEU A 327 5.71 -13.03 -26.96
CA LEU A 327 4.90 -12.67 -25.80
C LEU A 327 5.24 -13.53 -24.58
N ILE A 328 5.38 -14.85 -24.75
CA ILE A 328 5.80 -15.75 -23.66
C ILE A 328 7.18 -15.34 -23.12
N ALA A 329 8.14 -15.07 -24.00
CA ALA A 329 9.48 -14.65 -23.61
C ALA A 329 9.46 -13.32 -22.82
N MET A 330 8.68 -12.34 -23.30
CA MET A 330 8.53 -11.04 -22.64
C MET A 330 7.85 -11.16 -21.29
N MET A 331 6.76 -11.94 -21.18
CA MET A 331 6.08 -12.20 -19.91
C MET A 331 6.97 -12.92 -18.92
N SER A 332 7.78 -13.89 -19.37
CA SER A 332 8.72 -14.62 -18.51
C SER A 332 9.77 -13.70 -17.90
N ASN A 333 10.41 -12.85 -18.70
CA ASN A 333 11.39 -11.88 -18.20
C ASN A 333 10.73 -10.85 -17.26
N SER A 334 9.55 -10.34 -17.63
CA SER A 334 8.81 -9.38 -16.81
C SER A 334 8.40 -10.00 -15.47
N TYR A 335 7.93 -11.25 -15.47
CA TYR A 335 7.59 -11.99 -14.25
C TYR A 335 8.80 -12.14 -13.32
N GLN A 336 9.98 -12.48 -13.85
CA GLN A 336 11.19 -12.62 -13.03
C GLN A 336 11.54 -11.30 -12.31
N ILE A 337 11.52 -10.18 -13.03
CA ILE A 337 11.80 -8.85 -12.47
C ILE A 337 10.76 -8.48 -11.39
N ILE A 338 9.48 -8.76 -11.63
CA ILE A 338 8.39 -8.42 -10.70
C ILE A 338 8.38 -9.35 -9.48
N SER A 339 8.73 -10.63 -9.67
CA SER A 339 8.68 -11.65 -8.61
C SER A 339 9.61 -11.31 -7.44
N GLU A 340 10.79 -10.74 -7.71
CA GLU A 340 11.76 -10.34 -6.68
C GLU A 340 11.19 -9.38 -5.63
N ARG A 341 10.24 -8.51 -6.03
CA ARG A 341 9.62 -7.49 -5.15
C ARG A 341 8.19 -7.81 -4.77
N SER A 342 7.63 -8.91 -5.29
CA SER A 342 6.22 -9.26 -5.20
C SER A 342 5.67 -9.30 -3.76
N ASP A 343 6.43 -9.83 -2.79
CA ASP A 343 6.00 -9.88 -1.39
C ASP A 343 5.89 -8.48 -0.75
N THR A 344 6.83 -7.58 -1.05
CA THR A 344 6.80 -6.21 -0.53
C THR A 344 5.64 -5.41 -1.13
N GLU A 345 5.40 -5.55 -2.43
CA GLU A 345 4.28 -4.91 -3.12
C GLU A 345 2.94 -5.48 -2.65
N TRP A 346 2.84 -6.81 -2.50
CA TRP A 346 1.64 -7.45 -1.98
C TRP A 346 1.35 -7.01 -0.54
N LYS A 347 2.36 -6.95 0.34
CA LYS A 347 2.17 -6.45 1.70
C LYS A 347 1.73 -5.00 1.72
N PHE A 348 2.23 -4.17 0.81
CA PHE A 348 1.79 -2.78 0.65
C PHE A 348 0.33 -2.71 0.19
N ALA A 349 -0.04 -3.42 -0.88
CA ALA A 349 -1.41 -3.47 -1.40
C ALA A 349 -2.39 -4.01 -0.36
N ARG A 350 -2.03 -5.09 0.33
CA ARG A 350 -2.80 -5.67 1.43
C ARG A 350 -2.96 -4.67 2.58
N SER A 351 -1.93 -3.91 2.92
CA SER A 351 -2.02 -2.89 3.98
C SER A 351 -2.96 -1.76 3.58
N ARG A 352 -2.91 -1.29 2.32
CA ARG A 352 -3.86 -0.30 1.78
C ARG A 352 -5.30 -0.80 1.88
N LEU A 353 -5.54 -2.06 1.50
CA LEU A 353 -6.85 -2.69 1.64
C LEU A 353 -7.34 -2.72 3.11
N TRP A 354 -6.49 -3.07 4.07
CA TRP A 354 -6.85 -3.04 5.49
C TRP A 354 -7.14 -1.64 6.03
N VAL A 355 -6.42 -0.62 5.55
CA VAL A 355 -6.62 0.78 5.95
C VAL A 355 -8.05 1.24 5.67
N ASN A 356 -8.62 0.85 4.53
CA ASN A 356 -10.00 1.18 4.17
C ASN A 356 -11.03 0.61 5.18
N TYR A 357 -10.72 -0.50 5.87
CA TYR A 357 -11.60 -1.09 6.89
C TYR A 357 -11.37 -0.55 8.31
N PHE A 358 -10.30 0.21 8.55
CA PHE A 358 -10.07 0.84 9.86
C PHE A 358 -11.04 1.98 10.12
N ASP A 359 -11.46 2.71 9.08
CA ASP A 359 -12.35 3.84 9.23
C ASP A 359 -13.77 3.43 9.69
N GLU A 360 -14.37 4.28 10.52
CA GLU A 360 -15.72 4.06 11.07
C GLU A 360 -16.84 4.41 10.07
N GLY A 361 -16.49 4.86 8.87
CA GLY A 361 -17.42 5.41 7.87
C GLY A 361 -18.25 4.37 7.11
N ASP A 362 -17.69 3.20 6.80
CA ASP A 362 -18.29 2.16 5.94
C ASP A 362 -18.36 0.79 6.65
N THR A 363 -18.97 0.79 7.83
CA THR A 363 -19.10 -0.43 8.63
C THR A 363 -20.15 -1.41 8.09
N LEU A 364 -21.09 -0.96 7.28
CA LEU A 364 -22.20 -1.78 6.78
C LEU A 364 -21.96 -2.23 5.34
N PRO A 365 -22.06 -3.54 5.04
CA PRO A 365 -21.93 -4.03 3.68
C PRO A 365 -23.17 -3.75 2.83
N PRO A 366 -23.03 -3.66 1.50
CA PRO A 366 -24.16 -3.74 0.56
C PRO A 366 -25.00 -4.99 0.90
N PRO A 367 -26.33 -4.92 1.10
CA PRO A 367 -27.23 -3.83 0.78
C PRO A 367 -27.64 -2.95 1.99
N PHE A 368 -27.15 -3.28 3.17
CA PHE A 368 -27.46 -2.57 4.41
C PHE A 368 -26.87 -1.15 4.46
N ASN A 369 -26.05 -0.75 3.48
CA ASN A 369 -25.44 0.57 3.41
C ASN A 369 -26.43 1.70 3.02
N ILE A 370 -27.58 1.38 2.41
CA ILE A 370 -28.56 2.36 1.92
C ILE A 370 -29.29 3.02 3.10
N VAL A 371 -29.57 2.25 4.15
CA VAL A 371 -30.38 2.72 5.27
C VAL A 371 -29.53 3.60 6.21
N PRO A 372 -29.81 4.91 6.30
CA PRO A 372 -29.04 5.78 7.18
C PRO A 372 -29.20 5.32 8.64
N THR A 373 -28.08 5.07 9.32
CA THR A 373 -28.11 4.66 10.73
C THR A 373 -28.69 5.81 11.59
N PRO A 374 -29.50 5.54 12.63
CA PRO A 374 -30.12 6.57 13.48
C PRO A 374 -29.12 7.57 14.10
N LYS A 375 -27.84 7.21 14.17
CA LYS A 375 -26.72 8.10 14.54
C LYS A 375 -26.60 9.37 13.69
N PHE A 376 -27.01 9.34 12.41
CA PHE A 376 -26.99 10.52 11.54
C PHE A 376 -28.17 11.46 11.82
N MET A 377 -29.35 10.91 12.11
CA MET A 377 -30.56 11.67 12.46
C MET A 377 -30.46 12.35 13.84
N LEU A 378 -29.76 11.75 14.81
CA LEU A 378 -29.60 12.27 16.17
C LEU A 378 -28.41 13.24 16.35
N LYS A 379 -27.58 13.46 15.32
CA LYS A 379 -26.42 14.38 15.37
C LYS A 379 -26.71 15.89 15.22
N PRO A 380 -27.82 16.39 14.63
CA PRO A 380 -28.02 17.84 14.53
C PRO A 380 -28.30 18.52 15.88
N CYS A 381 -28.83 17.81 16.88
CA CYS A 381 -29.21 18.40 18.17
C CYS A 381 -28.08 18.56 19.20
N ARG A 382 -26.82 18.24 18.86
CA ARG A 382 -25.68 18.35 19.80
C ARG A 382 -24.61 19.35 19.37
N LYS A 383 -24.95 20.33 18.52
CA LYS A 383 -24.09 21.49 18.25
C LYS A 383 -24.38 22.60 19.26
N ASN A 384 -23.77 22.50 20.46
CA ASN A 384 -23.35 23.64 21.28
C ASN A 384 -22.74 23.19 22.63
N ILE A 385 -21.77 22.28 22.61
CA ILE A 385 -20.81 22.20 23.70
C ILE A 385 -19.47 22.66 23.13
N LYS A 386 -19.10 23.90 23.46
CA LYS A 386 -17.77 24.47 23.23
C LYS A 386 -16.76 23.70 24.09
N GLY A 387 -16.46 22.45 23.73
CA GLY A 387 -15.38 21.67 24.29
C GLY A 387 -14.04 22.26 23.84
N THR A 388 -13.51 23.18 24.65
CA THR A 388 -12.09 23.47 24.87
C THR A 388 -11.16 23.21 23.66
N ARG A 389 -11.12 24.16 22.71
CA ARG A 389 -10.03 24.26 21.70
C ARG A 389 -8.64 24.13 22.35
N SER A 390 -8.47 24.66 23.56
CA SER A 390 -7.23 24.59 24.35
C SER A 390 -6.77 23.16 24.68
N PHE A 391 -7.69 22.26 25.06
CA PHE A 391 -7.31 20.87 25.41
C PHE A 391 -6.87 20.06 24.18
N LYS A 392 -7.54 20.27 23.03
CA LYS A 392 -7.15 19.64 21.76
C LYS A 392 -5.78 20.13 21.27
N VAL A 393 -5.49 21.43 21.43
CA VAL A 393 -4.18 22.00 21.07
C VAL A 393 -3.09 21.45 21.99
N LYS A 394 -3.29 21.45 23.31
CA LYS A 394 -2.34 20.90 24.28
C LYS A 394 -2.07 19.40 24.10
N SER A 395 -3.09 18.63 23.71
CA SER A 395 -2.94 17.20 23.38
C SER A 395 -2.11 16.98 22.11
N ARG A 396 -2.31 17.79 21.06
CA ARG A 396 -1.51 17.75 19.83
C ARG A 396 -0.06 18.15 20.07
N GLU A 397 0.18 19.16 20.91
CA GLU A 397 1.51 19.62 21.27
C GLU A 397 2.29 18.52 22.02
N LYS A 398 1.69 17.89 23.04
CA LYS A 398 2.28 16.73 23.73
C LYS A 398 2.47 15.51 22.82
N ALA A 399 1.67 15.35 21.77
CA ALA A 399 1.89 14.31 20.75
C ALA A 399 3.09 14.66 19.85
N ARG A 400 3.24 15.93 19.47
CA ARG A 400 4.37 16.44 18.69
C ARG A 400 5.69 16.32 19.45
N GLU A 401 5.73 16.70 20.72
CA GLU A 401 6.92 16.54 21.57
C GLU A 401 7.35 15.07 21.66
N ARG A 402 6.40 14.15 21.84
CA ARG A 402 6.67 12.71 21.85
C ARG A 402 7.18 12.23 20.50
N TYR A 403 6.56 12.67 19.40
CA TYR A 403 7.02 12.35 18.04
C TYR A 403 8.45 12.84 17.80
N GLU A 404 8.78 14.08 18.16
CA GLU A 404 10.13 14.63 18.02
C GLU A 404 11.16 13.89 18.88
N HIS A 405 10.78 13.49 20.10
CA HIS A 405 11.64 12.68 20.96
C HIS A 405 11.93 11.30 20.34
N VAL A 406 10.89 10.61 19.86
CA VAL A 406 11.04 9.32 19.18
C VAL A 406 11.86 9.47 17.90
N MET A 407 11.61 10.51 17.11
CA MET A 407 12.36 10.77 15.87
C MET A 407 13.84 10.99 16.14
N LYS A 408 14.21 11.76 17.18
CA LYS A 408 15.61 11.93 17.60
C LYS A 408 16.27 10.60 17.97
N LEU A 409 15.56 9.72 18.68
CA LEU A 409 16.06 8.38 19.02
C LEU A 409 16.22 7.49 17.78
N LEU A 410 15.26 7.51 16.87
CA LEU A 410 15.30 6.74 15.62
C LEU A 410 16.44 7.21 14.71
N VAL A 411 16.59 8.52 14.51
CA VAL A 411 17.69 9.10 13.73
C VAL A 411 19.03 8.71 14.36
N ARG A 412 19.17 8.82 15.68
CA ARG A 412 20.39 8.40 16.38
C ARG A 412 20.68 6.91 16.17
N ARG A 413 19.67 6.04 16.28
CA ARG A 413 19.81 4.59 16.07
C ARG A 413 20.18 4.27 14.62
N TYR A 414 19.53 4.93 13.67
CA TYR A 414 19.80 4.78 12.24
C TYR A 414 21.24 5.18 11.89
N VAL A 415 21.67 6.37 12.30
CA VAL A 415 23.04 6.86 12.07
C VAL A 415 24.08 5.92 12.70
N THR A 416 23.83 5.44 13.92
CA THR A 416 24.76 4.51 14.58
C THR A 416 24.83 3.16 13.85
N ALA A 417 23.68 2.66 13.36
CA ALA A 417 23.63 1.41 12.60
C ALA A 417 24.31 1.53 11.24
N GLU A 418 24.12 2.64 10.52
CA GLU A 418 24.78 2.89 9.24
C GLU A 418 26.29 3.07 9.40
N GLN A 419 26.75 3.71 10.48
CA GLN A 419 28.18 3.79 10.79
C GLN A 419 28.79 2.40 11.01
N ARG A 420 28.11 1.52 11.76
CA ARG A 420 28.58 0.14 11.99
C ARG A 420 28.63 -0.69 10.71
N LYS A 421 27.61 -0.59 9.84
CA LYS A 421 27.63 -1.28 8.55
C LYS A 421 28.83 -0.87 7.71
N ARG A 422 29.30 0.37 7.84
CA ARG A 422 30.50 0.87 7.16
C ARG A 422 31.78 0.28 7.74
N ASP A 423 31.85 0.18 9.06
CA ASP A 423 32.97 -0.47 9.75
C ASP A 423 33.05 -1.98 9.39
N ASP A 424 31.93 -2.60 8.99
CA ASP A 424 31.86 -3.98 8.49
C ASP A 424 32.31 -4.16 7.02
N PHE A 425 32.55 -3.09 6.23
CA PHE A 425 33.10 -3.25 4.88
C PHE A 425 34.60 -3.60 4.93
N GLY A 426 35.04 -4.43 3.96
CA GLY A 426 36.42 -4.86 3.87
C GLY A 426 37.43 -3.70 3.76
N ILE A 427 38.62 -3.91 4.32
CA ILE A 427 39.73 -2.95 4.32
C ILE A 427 40.06 -2.57 2.87
N THR A 428 39.97 -1.28 2.55
CA THR A 428 40.31 -0.78 1.21
C THR A 428 41.81 -0.47 1.12
N GLU A 429 42.36 -0.46 -0.10
CA GLU A 429 43.77 -0.09 -0.33
C GLU A 429 44.09 1.33 0.20
N ASP A 430 43.11 2.24 0.14
CA ASP A 430 43.22 3.59 0.70
C ASP A 430 43.45 3.57 2.23
N ASP A 431 42.84 2.62 2.96
CA ASP A 431 43.02 2.48 4.42
C ASP A 431 44.43 1.96 4.76
N VAL A 432 44.97 1.06 3.95
CA VAL A 432 46.36 0.57 4.08
C VAL A 432 47.36 1.68 3.75
N MET A 433 47.07 2.48 2.72
CA MET A 433 47.86 3.65 2.37
C MET A 433 47.87 4.70 3.49
N GLU A 434 46.74 4.89 4.18
CA GLU A 434 46.63 5.76 5.35
C GLU A 434 47.52 5.28 6.50
N ILE A 435 47.44 4.00 6.87
CA ILE A 435 48.30 3.43 7.91
C ILE A 435 49.79 3.56 7.53
N ARG A 436 50.14 3.28 6.26
CA ARG A 436 51.52 3.44 5.77
C ARG A 436 52.00 4.89 5.89
N GLN A 437 51.12 5.86 5.61
CA GLN A 437 51.43 7.27 5.73
C GLN A 437 51.60 7.70 7.19
N ASP A 438 50.75 7.22 8.10
CA ASP A 438 50.82 7.52 9.53
C ASP A 438 52.09 6.91 10.16
N ILE A 439 52.44 5.66 9.81
CA ILE A 439 53.70 5.02 10.21
C ILE A 439 54.90 5.83 9.69
N SER A 440 54.83 6.30 8.44
CA SER A 440 55.90 7.13 7.87
C SER A 440 56.03 8.45 8.63
N SER A 441 54.92 9.10 8.94
CA SER A 441 54.89 10.34 9.74
C SER A 441 55.48 10.14 11.13
N LEU A 442 55.04 9.11 11.84
CA LEU A 442 55.54 8.76 13.17
C LEU A 442 57.04 8.49 13.16
N ARG A 443 57.54 7.76 12.16
CA ARG A 443 58.97 7.48 12.00
C ARG A 443 59.78 8.78 11.93
N PHE A 444 59.32 9.76 11.15
CA PHE A 444 60.02 11.04 11.02
C PHE A 444 59.93 11.89 12.28
N GLU A 445 58.78 11.94 12.96
CA GLU A 445 58.64 12.63 14.24
C GLU A 445 59.56 12.05 15.32
N LEU A 446 59.67 10.72 15.40
CA LEU A 446 60.55 10.06 16.36
C LEU A 446 62.02 10.38 16.09
N ILE A 447 62.45 10.35 14.83
CA ILE A 447 63.82 10.72 14.42
C ILE A 447 64.12 12.18 14.80
N ASP A 448 63.19 13.12 14.59
CA ASP A 448 63.37 14.53 14.96
C ASP A 448 63.45 14.72 16.48
N ILE A 449 62.65 14.00 17.26
CA ILE A 449 62.70 14.03 18.73
C ILE A 449 64.05 13.49 19.24
N LEU A 450 64.50 12.36 18.71
CA LEU A 450 65.80 11.77 19.09
C LEU A 450 66.94 12.73 18.74
N ARG A 451 66.85 13.44 17.60
CA ARG A 451 67.81 14.46 17.18
C ARG A 451 67.80 15.66 18.14
N LYS A 452 66.63 16.18 18.50
CA LYS A 452 66.49 17.28 19.47
C LYS A 452 67.04 16.93 20.86
N ASN A 453 66.98 15.65 21.24
CA ASN A 453 67.53 15.14 22.49
C ASN A 453 69.03 14.76 22.40
N GLY A 454 69.73 15.14 21.32
CA GLY A 454 71.18 15.01 21.22
C GLY A 454 71.68 13.63 20.81
N MET A 455 70.81 12.72 20.36
CA MET A 455 71.21 11.40 19.86
C MET A 455 71.59 11.45 18.37
N LYS A 456 72.58 10.64 17.97
CA LYS A 456 73.00 10.50 16.56
C LYS A 456 71.93 9.73 15.79
N ALA A 457 71.12 10.45 15.01
CA ALA A 457 70.07 9.89 14.17
C ALA A 457 70.40 10.06 12.66
N PRO A 458 69.93 9.17 11.78
CA PRO A 458 70.19 9.25 10.33
C PRO A 458 69.51 10.46 9.67
N GLU A 459 70.20 11.13 8.74
CA GLU A 459 69.64 12.24 7.95
C GLU A 459 68.77 11.70 6.81
N ILE A 460 67.45 11.60 7.06
CA ILE A 460 66.47 11.23 6.04
C ILE A 460 65.61 12.45 5.77
N SER A 461 65.63 12.96 4.53
CA SER A 461 64.89 14.16 4.16
C SER A 461 63.38 13.85 4.04
N PHE A 462 62.52 14.80 4.45
CA PHE A 462 61.07 14.66 4.36
C PHE A 462 60.56 14.56 2.90
N GLN A 463 61.42 14.94 1.94
CA GLN A 463 61.13 14.97 0.51
C GLN A 463 61.11 13.56 -0.12
N ASP A 464 61.88 12.61 0.43
CA ASP A 464 62.14 11.30 -0.21
C ASP A 464 60.98 10.30 -0.11
N VAL A 465 59.95 10.56 0.71
CA VAL A 465 58.76 9.70 0.87
C VAL A 465 57.45 10.45 0.67
N GLN A 466 57.52 11.76 0.41
CA GLN A 466 56.34 12.56 0.20
C GLN A 466 55.75 12.31 -1.19
N VAL A 467 54.78 11.39 -1.27
CA VAL A 467 53.69 11.48 -2.26
C VAL A 467 52.87 12.72 -1.92
N THR A 468 53.44 13.87 -2.25
CA THR A 468 52.84 15.21 -2.14
C THR A 468 51.74 15.32 -3.17
N GLY A 469 50.49 15.31 -2.69
CA GLY A 469 49.31 15.46 -3.54
C GLY A 469 48.10 14.62 -3.13
N LYS A 470 48.28 13.58 -2.29
CA LYS A 470 47.16 12.72 -1.88
C LYS A 470 46.43 13.16 -0.61
N LYS A 471 47.03 13.89 0.34
CA LYS A 471 46.34 14.26 1.60
C LYS A 471 45.05 15.07 1.39
N ALA A 472 45.05 16.06 0.49
CA ALA A 472 43.85 16.84 0.17
C ALA A 472 42.78 16.00 -0.55
N LYS A 473 43.18 15.17 -1.54
CA LYS A 473 42.27 14.24 -2.24
C LYS A 473 41.73 13.12 -1.33
N VAL A 474 42.54 12.63 -0.39
CA VAL A 474 42.13 11.65 0.62
C VAL A 474 41.18 12.31 1.62
N MET A 475 41.43 13.54 2.05
CA MET A 475 40.52 14.33 2.89
C MET A 475 39.21 14.67 2.17
N GLU A 476 39.26 14.94 0.87
CA GLU A 476 38.09 15.19 0.01
C GLU A 476 37.27 13.90 -0.18
N ARG A 477 37.92 12.74 -0.35
CA ARG A 477 37.28 11.42 -0.33
C ARG A 477 36.70 11.08 1.05
N ARG A 478 37.33 11.50 2.15
CA ARG A 478 36.77 11.36 3.52
C ARG A 478 35.52 12.21 3.70
N LEU A 479 35.51 13.46 3.23
CA LEU A 479 34.31 14.30 3.28
C LEU A 479 33.17 13.78 2.38
N ALA A 480 33.52 13.14 1.25
CA ALA A 480 32.54 12.49 0.37
C ALA A 480 32.06 11.13 0.90
N LYS A 481 32.90 10.41 1.66
CA LYS A 481 32.54 9.15 2.33
C LYS A 481 31.77 9.41 3.62
N ASP A 482 32.20 10.30 4.51
CA ASP A 482 31.71 10.49 5.87
C ASP A 482 30.49 11.43 5.97
N PHE A 483 29.40 10.94 6.57
CA PHE A 483 28.21 11.73 6.86
C PHE A 483 28.44 12.58 8.14
N HIS A 484 29.25 13.62 8.03
CA HIS A 484 29.56 14.52 9.15
C HIS A 484 28.40 15.48 9.45
N ILE A 485 27.44 15.04 10.27
CA ILE A 485 26.28 15.84 10.71
C ILE A 485 26.68 17.20 11.30
N GLY A 486 27.80 17.27 12.04
CA GLY A 486 28.28 18.54 12.63
C GLY A 486 28.80 19.56 11.60
N ILE A 487 29.21 19.12 10.41
CA ILE A 487 29.62 20.01 9.31
C ILE A 487 28.37 20.60 8.65
N VAL A 488 27.33 19.79 8.43
CA VAL A 488 26.07 20.20 7.78
C VAL A 488 25.31 21.22 8.63
N GLU A 489 25.18 21.05 9.95
CA GLU A 489 24.52 22.04 10.82
C GLU A 489 25.24 23.40 10.81
N THR A 490 26.58 23.39 10.79
CA THR A 490 27.38 24.62 10.78
C THR A 490 27.35 25.31 9.42
N LEU A 491 27.40 24.55 8.32
CA LEU A 491 27.29 25.06 6.95
C LEU A 491 25.90 25.63 6.65
N VAL A 492 24.83 24.96 7.11
CA VAL A 492 23.46 25.45 6.95
C VAL A 492 23.27 26.75 7.73
N SER A 493 23.82 26.85 8.95
CA SER A 493 23.78 28.09 9.72
C SER A 493 24.57 29.24 9.06
N GLU A 494 25.75 28.99 8.50
CA GLU A 494 26.57 30.02 7.86
C GLU A 494 26.09 30.41 6.45
N LEU A 495 25.53 29.47 5.67
CA LEU A 495 24.95 29.75 4.35
C LEU A 495 23.64 30.53 4.43
N THR A 496 22.91 30.41 5.54
CA THR A 496 21.66 31.17 5.78
C THR A 496 21.95 32.64 6.14
N GLU A 497 23.14 32.95 6.67
CA GLU A 497 23.49 34.29 7.13
C GLU A 497 24.10 35.21 6.06
N LYS A 498 24.64 34.71 4.93
CA LYS A 498 25.22 35.55 3.86
C LYS A 498 25.07 34.95 2.45
N PRO A 499 24.13 35.44 1.62
CA PRO A 499 24.04 35.04 0.23
C PRO A 499 24.70 36.10 -0.67
N THR A 500 25.89 35.85 -1.23
CA THR A 500 26.28 36.44 -2.53
C THR A 500 27.48 35.72 -3.19
N ASP A 501 27.24 35.33 -4.44
CA ASP A 501 28.11 35.10 -5.61
C ASP A 501 29.58 34.70 -5.45
N SER A 502 29.87 33.42 -5.72
CA SER A 502 30.71 32.99 -6.86
C SER A 502 30.98 31.48 -6.85
N LYS A 503 31.25 30.96 -8.05
CA LYS A 503 31.31 29.55 -8.46
C LYS A 503 32.38 28.71 -7.73
N SER A 504 32.05 28.12 -6.59
CA SER A 504 32.25 26.68 -6.29
C SER A 504 31.93 26.41 -4.81
N ILE A 505 30.91 25.58 -4.59
CA ILE A 505 30.44 25.17 -3.26
C ILE A 505 31.59 24.54 -2.45
N PHE A 506 32.49 23.80 -3.13
CA PHE A 506 33.62 23.11 -2.50
C PHE A 506 34.76 24.04 -2.04
N GLY A 507 35.02 25.14 -2.75
CA GLY A 507 36.02 26.12 -2.33
C GLY A 507 35.62 26.86 -1.04
N GLN A 508 34.31 27.09 -0.85
CA GLN A 508 33.76 27.67 0.37
C GLN A 508 33.87 26.72 1.57
N ILE A 509 33.55 25.43 1.38
CA ILE A 509 33.69 24.38 2.41
C ILE A 509 35.14 24.27 2.89
N ALA A 510 36.11 24.29 1.95
CA ALA A 510 37.53 24.25 2.29
C ALA A 510 38.00 25.49 3.07
N LYS A 511 37.49 26.68 2.74
CA LYS A 511 37.84 27.95 3.40
C LYS A 511 37.26 28.05 4.83
N VAL A 512 36.06 27.52 5.04
CA VAL A 512 35.39 27.43 6.35
C VAL A 512 36.11 26.44 7.27
N ILE A 513 36.53 25.29 6.74
CA ILE A 513 37.29 24.28 7.51
C ILE A 513 38.72 24.74 7.79
N GLY A 514 39.37 25.44 6.85
CA GLY A 514 40.71 26.02 7.04
C GLY A 514 40.77 27.07 8.16
N LYS A 515 39.67 27.76 8.46
CA LYS A 515 39.59 28.70 9.60
C LYS A 515 39.48 28.00 10.96
N ARG A 516 39.09 26.72 10.99
CA ARG A 516 38.86 25.94 12.22
C ARG A 516 40.14 25.71 13.05
N THR A 517 41.33 25.82 12.43
CA THR A 517 42.63 25.72 13.13
C THR A 517 42.92 26.93 14.03
N THR A 518 42.26 28.07 13.83
CA THR A 518 42.53 29.32 14.56
C THR A 518 41.57 29.61 15.72
N LEU A 519 40.49 28.84 15.87
CA LEU A 519 39.47 29.06 16.91
C LEU A 519 39.27 27.79 17.75
N LYS A 520 40.25 27.47 18.59
CA LYS A 520 40.05 26.59 19.75
C LYS A 520 39.27 27.35 20.83
N LYS A 521 37.93 27.28 20.80
CA LYS A 521 37.12 27.51 22.00
C LYS A 521 35.89 26.61 22.00
N ASN A 522 35.92 25.61 22.90
CA ASN A 522 34.83 24.81 23.44
C ASN A 522 33.62 24.53 22.52
N LYS A 523 33.77 23.62 21.55
CA LYS A 523 32.61 22.86 21.03
C LYS A 523 32.88 21.37 21.12
N LYS A 524 31.94 20.68 21.79
CA LYS A 524 31.96 19.23 22.04
C LYS A 524 31.94 18.50 20.70
N ASP A 525 32.98 17.72 20.45
CA ASP A 525 33.08 16.87 19.27
C ASP A 525 32.09 15.71 19.41
N TRP A 526 30.96 15.82 18.70
CA TRP A 526 29.88 14.83 18.75
C TRP A 526 30.34 13.44 18.33
N ASN A 527 31.32 13.34 17.43
CA ASN A 527 31.89 12.06 17.02
C ASN A 527 32.71 11.40 18.15
N ALA A 528 33.41 12.19 18.96
CA ALA A 528 34.08 11.70 20.16
C ALA A 528 33.07 11.28 21.24
N LEU A 529 31.92 11.98 21.35
CA LEU A 529 30.85 11.66 22.29
C LEU A 529 30.08 10.38 21.90
N VAL A 530 29.86 10.17 20.60
CA VAL A 530 29.22 8.95 20.07
C VAL A 530 30.16 7.77 20.22
N ARG A 531 31.47 7.91 19.95
CA ARG A 531 32.49 6.89 20.24
C ARG A 531 32.61 6.56 21.74
N LYS A 532 32.43 7.56 22.61
CA LYS A 532 32.36 7.35 24.07
C LYS A 532 31.10 6.61 24.53
N ASN A 533 30.00 6.72 23.77
CA ASN A 533 28.72 6.12 24.10
C ASN A 533 28.43 4.81 23.34
N THR A 534 29.25 4.43 22.36
CA THR A 534 29.33 3.06 21.88
C THR A 534 30.15 2.28 22.89
N VAL A 535 29.49 1.56 23.78
CA VAL A 535 30.13 0.70 24.78
C VAL A 535 31.00 -0.31 24.04
N ALA A 536 32.32 -0.11 24.06
CA ALA A 536 33.25 -1.21 23.92
C ALA A 536 33.09 -2.03 25.21
N THR A 537 32.36 -3.13 25.13
CA THR A 537 32.20 -4.06 26.25
C THR A 537 33.57 -4.64 26.58
N ASN A 538 34.24 -4.09 27.59
CA ASN A 538 35.36 -4.75 28.23
C ASN A 538 34.80 -5.96 29.01
N PRO A 539 35.19 -7.20 28.69
CA PRO A 539 34.68 -8.40 29.37
C PRO A 539 35.17 -8.52 30.83
N ILE A 540 36.07 -7.63 31.26
CA ILE A 540 36.58 -7.53 32.62
C ILE A 540 36.29 -6.09 33.07
N GLY A 541 35.24 -5.91 33.86
CA GLY A 541 34.78 -4.58 34.30
C GLY A 541 35.87 -3.80 35.06
N SER A 542 35.83 -2.47 34.98
CA SER A 542 36.75 -1.58 35.69
C SER A 542 36.28 -1.34 37.14
N ALA A 543 37.22 -1.26 38.09
CA ALA A 543 36.95 -0.88 39.49
C ALA A 543 36.19 0.46 39.60
N GLN A 544 36.41 1.37 38.65
CA GLN A 544 35.76 2.67 38.58
C GLN A 544 34.30 2.58 38.13
N GLU A 545 33.94 1.51 37.42
CA GLU A 545 32.57 1.24 36.98
C GLU A 545 31.72 0.66 38.12
N PHE A 546 32.35 -0.17 38.97
CA PHE A 546 31.77 -0.64 40.24
C PHE A 546 31.53 0.51 41.22
N GLU A 547 32.51 1.41 41.35
CA GLU A 547 32.40 2.58 42.22
C GLU A 547 31.34 3.58 41.71
N ASN A 548 31.27 3.81 40.40
CA ASN A 548 30.21 4.62 39.79
C ASN A 548 28.81 3.98 39.93
N GLN A 549 28.70 2.65 39.92
CA GLN A 549 27.44 1.96 40.26
C GLN A 549 27.08 2.13 41.73
N GLN A 550 28.04 2.08 42.66
CA GLN A 550 27.82 2.40 44.07
C GLN A 550 27.36 3.86 44.28
N VAL A 551 28.01 4.82 43.61
CA VAL A 551 27.67 6.25 43.70
C VAL A 551 26.30 6.55 43.09
N LYS A 552 25.95 5.90 41.96
CA LYS A 552 24.60 6.01 41.39
C LYS A 552 23.52 5.49 42.35
N ARG A 553 23.76 4.38 43.05
CA ARG A 553 22.87 3.90 44.12
C ARG A 553 22.81 4.86 45.33
N GLN A 554 23.89 5.59 45.63
CA GLN A 554 23.94 6.57 46.72
C GLN A 554 23.22 7.90 46.39
N SER A 555 23.15 8.28 45.11
CA SER A 555 22.51 9.54 44.67
C SER A 555 21.01 9.63 45.03
N LEU A 556 20.30 8.50 44.99
CA LEU A 556 18.87 8.43 45.32
C LEU A 556 18.61 8.54 46.85
N ARG A 557 19.48 7.97 47.69
CA ARG A 557 19.42 8.13 49.16
C ARG A 557 19.68 9.58 49.59
N ARG A 558 20.59 10.29 48.91
CA ARG A 558 20.82 11.73 49.12
C ARG A 558 19.60 12.57 48.70
N HIS A 559 18.93 12.20 47.60
CA HIS A 559 17.69 12.86 47.17
C HIS A 559 16.55 12.71 48.19
N ILE A 560 16.48 11.58 48.90
CA ILE A 560 15.53 11.39 50.01
C ILE A 560 15.91 12.32 51.18
N LEU A 561 17.18 12.35 51.61
CA LEU A 561 17.65 13.25 52.67
C LEU A 561 17.39 14.75 52.37
N SER A 562 17.59 15.18 51.12
CA SER A 562 17.40 16.58 50.73
C SER A 562 15.92 16.99 50.67
N ASN A 563 15.03 16.06 50.31
CA ASN A 563 13.62 16.38 50.04
C ASN A 563 12.66 15.96 51.17
N VAL A 564 13.07 15.12 52.12
CA VAL A 564 12.22 14.66 53.24
C VAL A 564 11.78 15.78 54.18
N LYS A 565 12.57 16.86 54.30
CA LYS A 565 12.17 18.07 55.05
C LYS A 565 11.04 18.86 54.38
N GLN A 566 10.74 18.61 53.09
CA GLN A 566 9.67 19.23 52.32
C GLN A 566 8.69 18.15 51.81
N PRO A 567 7.69 17.71 52.60
CA PRO A 567 6.83 16.57 52.28
C PRO A 567 6.06 16.71 50.97
N ASN A 568 5.77 17.94 50.53
CA ASN A 568 5.04 18.21 49.28
C ASN A 568 5.89 18.01 48.01
N LYS A 569 7.20 17.76 48.13
CA LYS A 569 8.12 17.51 47.00
C LYS A 569 8.60 16.06 46.89
N LEU A 570 8.11 15.17 47.75
CA LEU A 570 8.50 13.76 47.73
C LEU A 570 7.65 13.01 46.69
N ASP A 571 8.31 12.54 45.63
CA ASP A 571 7.67 11.80 44.53
C ASP A 571 7.44 10.33 44.93
N ASP A 572 6.18 9.91 45.00
CA ASP A 572 5.75 8.57 45.45
C ASP A 572 6.28 7.46 44.54
N GLU A 573 6.31 7.70 43.23
CA GLU A 573 6.77 6.70 42.24
C GLU A 573 8.25 6.38 42.39
N LYS A 574 9.06 7.37 42.78
CA LYS A 574 10.50 7.19 43.06
C LYS A 574 10.78 6.43 44.36
N LEU A 575 9.86 6.43 45.32
CA LEU A 575 10.00 5.63 46.55
C LEU A 575 9.80 4.14 46.26
N VAL A 576 8.88 3.80 45.36
CA VAL A 576 8.64 2.43 44.90
C VAL A 576 9.82 1.92 44.07
N GLU A 577 10.48 2.78 43.30
CA GLU A 577 11.73 2.45 42.58
C GLU A 577 12.86 2.01 43.54
N TYR A 578 12.91 2.58 44.75
CA TYR A 578 13.91 2.25 45.76
C TYR A 578 13.60 0.95 46.54
N ASN A 579 12.34 0.75 46.92
CA ASN A 579 11.89 -0.49 47.56
C ASN A 579 10.56 -0.91 46.93
N PRO A 580 10.57 -1.90 46.01
CA PRO A 580 9.38 -2.37 45.32
C PRO A 580 8.27 -2.81 46.27
N ASN A 581 8.62 -3.30 47.47
CA ASN A 581 7.65 -3.75 48.48
C ASN A 581 6.79 -2.60 49.04
N LEU A 582 7.15 -1.34 48.77
CA LEU A 582 6.32 -0.18 49.13
C LEU A 582 5.10 -0.03 48.21
N SER A 583 5.03 -0.74 47.07
CA SER A 583 3.87 -0.68 46.16
C SER A 583 2.57 -1.14 46.82
N GLU A 584 2.65 -2.06 47.78
CA GLU A 584 1.50 -2.62 48.50
C GLU A 584 0.98 -1.72 49.62
N ILE A 585 1.79 -0.74 50.05
CA ILE A 585 1.47 0.17 51.15
C ILE A 585 0.73 1.41 50.59
N PRO A 586 -0.30 1.95 51.26
CA PRO A 586 -1.00 3.15 50.81
C PRO A 586 -0.08 4.39 50.76
N ARG A 587 -0.33 5.29 49.79
CA ARG A 587 0.55 6.42 49.44
C ARG A 587 0.96 7.30 50.63
N THR A 588 0.04 7.58 51.54
CA THR A 588 0.30 8.39 52.75
C THR A 588 1.24 7.69 53.73
N ALA A 589 1.17 6.36 53.84
CA ALA A 589 2.04 5.55 54.69
C ALA A 589 3.45 5.38 54.10
N ARG A 590 3.61 5.41 52.78
CA ARG A 590 4.95 5.38 52.12
C ARG A 590 5.80 6.60 52.47
N VAL A 591 5.19 7.79 52.47
CA VAL A 591 5.87 9.04 52.84
C VAL A 591 6.24 9.04 54.34
N ALA A 592 5.38 8.49 55.20
CA ALA A 592 5.68 8.31 56.62
C ALA A 592 6.82 7.31 56.86
N TYR A 593 6.83 6.20 56.13
CA TYR A 593 7.93 5.22 56.14
C TYR A 593 9.25 5.84 55.67
N ALA A 594 9.23 6.64 54.59
CA ALA A 594 10.40 7.36 54.11
C ALA A 594 10.95 8.33 55.17
N LYS A 595 10.07 9.07 55.88
CA LYS A 595 10.45 9.92 57.02
C LYS A 595 11.10 9.12 58.16
N PHE A 596 10.53 7.98 58.53
CA PHE A 596 11.08 7.11 59.58
C PHE A 596 12.46 6.57 59.20
N MET A 597 12.61 6.09 57.97
CA MET A 597 13.88 5.56 57.45
C MET A 597 14.96 6.63 57.32
N THR A 598 14.59 7.91 57.22
CA THR A 598 15.56 9.01 57.11
C THR A 598 16.47 9.08 58.33
N LYS A 599 15.93 8.92 59.56
CA LYS A 599 16.74 8.90 60.79
C LYS A 599 17.75 7.74 60.81
N LYS A 600 17.33 6.57 60.31
CA LYS A 600 18.22 5.40 60.19
C LYS A 600 19.33 5.66 59.16
N ILE A 601 18.99 6.26 58.02
CA ILE A 601 19.93 6.61 56.95
C ILE A 601 20.92 7.68 57.43
N GLU A 602 20.48 8.72 58.15
CA GLU A 602 21.37 9.71 58.79
C GLU A 602 22.33 9.05 59.77
N GLY A 603 21.83 8.10 60.59
CA GLY A 603 22.65 7.28 61.48
C GLY A 603 23.75 6.53 60.73
N GLU A 604 23.40 5.79 59.67
CA GLU A 604 24.34 5.04 58.82
C GLU A 604 25.42 5.94 58.17
N TYR A 605 25.05 7.16 57.76
CA TYR A 605 26.02 8.13 57.21
C TYR A 605 27.01 8.63 58.27
N THR A 606 26.52 8.92 59.49
CA THR A 606 27.39 9.41 60.57
C THR A 606 28.31 8.32 61.13
N SER A 607 27.88 7.06 61.17
CA SER A 607 28.73 5.93 61.56
C SER A 607 29.74 5.59 60.46
N GLY A 608 29.33 5.54 59.19
CA GLY A 608 30.24 5.30 58.07
C GLY A 608 31.30 6.40 57.89
N ALA A 609 30.97 7.66 58.21
CA ALA A 609 31.95 8.76 58.24
C ALA A 609 32.96 8.63 59.39
N LYS A 610 32.57 8.06 60.53
CA LYS A 610 33.48 7.78 61.65
C LYS A 610 34.40 6.60 61.34
N GLU A 611 33.90 5.53 60.74
CA GLU A 611 34.71 4.38 60.30
C GLU A 611 35.72 4.78 59.21
N ARG A 612 35.33 5.64 58.24
CA ARG A 612 36.24 6.16 57.22
C ARG A 612 37.34 7.09 57.75
N LYS A 613 37.10 7.76 58.88
CA LYS A 613 38.13 8.56 59.57
C LYS A 613 39.12 7.67 60.35
N GLN A 614 38.72 6.47 60.75
CA GLN A 614 39.60 5.50 61.44
C GLN A 614 40.44 4.66 60.47
N SER A 615 40.04 4.51 59.20
CA SER A 615 40.74 3.67 58.22
C SER A 615 41.92 4.35 57.50
N GLY A 616 42.34 5.56 57.89
CA GLY A 616 43.62 6.15 57.50
C GLY A 616 43.83 6.44 56.00
N VAL A 617 42.79 6.46 55.17
CA VAL A 617 42.90 6.78 53.74
C VAL A 617 42.68 8.29 53.55
N SER A 618 43.76 9.06 53.48
CA SER A 618 43.71 10.47 53.08
C SER A 618 43.62 10.59 51.56
N PHE A 619 42.48 11.04 51.05
CA PHE A 619 42.39 11.62 49.71
C PHE A 619 42.09 13.12 49.85
N HIS A 620 42.87 13.91 49.11
CA HIS A 620 42.81 15.36 49.08
C HIS A 620 41.46 15.82 48.48
N ASP A 621 40.52 16.21 49.33
CA ASP A 621 39.36 17.01 48.90
C ASP A 621 39.79 18.48 48.84
N SER A 622 40.25 18.89 47.66
CA SER A 622 40.22 20.28 47.24
C SER A 622 39.01 20.42 46.33
N TYR A 623 38.04 21.23 46.75
CA TYR A 623 37.01 21.97 45.97
C TYR A 623 35.81 22.28 46.88
N LEU A 624 36.05 23.17 47.84
CA LEU A 624 35.04 24.05 48.42
C LEU A 624 35.54 25.47 48.16
N ASP A 625 35.36 25.94 46.93
CA ASP A 625 35.32 27.37 46.65
C ASP A 625 34.58 27.63 45.34
N HIS A 626 33.31 28.03 45.45
CA HIS A 626 32.58 28.75 44.41
C HIS A 626 31.32 29.36 45.03
N ASP A 627 31.53 30.32 45.92
CA ASP A 627 30.57 31.38 46.23
C ASP A 627 31.35 32.70 46.28
N ALA A 628 31.66 33.29 45.11
CA ALA A 628 32.02 34.72 44.98
C ALA A 628 32.32 35.14 43.52
N ILE A 629 31.35 35.14 42.59
CA ILE A 629 31.30 36.16 41.51
C ILE A 629 29.81 36.40 41.15
N VAL A 630 29.44 37.68 41.12
CA VAL A 630 28.18 38.29 40.63
C VAL A 630 27.07 38.48 41.67
N LEU A 631 27.17 39.55 42.48
CA LEU A 631 26.11 40.58 42.60
C LEU A 631 26.52 41.69 43.60
N THR A 632 27.41 42.58 43.15
CA THR A 632 27.48 43.95 43.68
C THR A 632 27.74 44.87 42.50
N LEU A 633 26.70 45.59 42.07
CA LEU A 633 26.70 46.95 41.49
C LEU A 633 25.39 47.16 40.70
N HIS A 634 24.36 47.61 41.40
CA HIS A 634 23.64 48.80 40.93
C HIS A 634 23.16 49.61 42.13
N TYR A 635 23.76 50.78 42.23
CA TYR A 635 23.55 51.85 43.21
C TYR A 635 22.30 52.67 42.83
N GLN A 636 21.61 53.16 43.86
CA GLN A 636 20.87 54.44 44.02
C GLN A 636 20.08 55.03 42.82
N TYR A 637 18.79 55.34 43.05
CA TYR A 637 18.26 56.71 43.26
C TYR A 637 16.71 56.66 43.28
N GLY A 638 16.10 57.36 44.24
CA GLY A 638 14.68 57.75 44.23
C GLY A 638 13.77 56.91 45.09
#